data_AF-A0A1Y4H178-F1
#
_entry.id   AF-A0A1Y4H178-F1
#
_cell.length_a   1.000
_cell.length_b   1.000
_cell.length_c   1.000
_cell.angle_alpha   90.00
_cell.angle_beta   90.00
_cell.angle_gamma   90.00
#
_symmetry.space_group_name_H-M   'P 1'
#
loop_
_entity.id
_entity.type
_entity.pdbx_description
1 polymer ?
#
loop_
_entity_poly.entity_id
_entity_poly.type
_entity_poly.pdbx_seq_one_letter_code
_entity_poly.pdbx_strand_id
1 'polypeptide(L)'
;GLQLIDGKHYVFGPSGILQYGWIELDGNKYYAGSDGALLKGWNTIDGSRYYFDETGAMLKGWQMIDGRRYRFDEVTGAQKIDFQKYGESYWYYYDASGNLLPPGWNTLKGTRRYVTEGGSFVFGPQLIEGTRYVFGPSGIMLYGWSQYNGVWYCTDSKTGVQKLGWQTRTVNGKAVRHFFQDNGLATIGWKIEADGNRYYFLKDGSGAVGWQDIGGKRYYFDPSTGMAYRNRTVTIDGIEYKFDENGVATKVQFEAALAIDVSSHQGLIDWKQVADSGVKYAIIRALSWSKAENKQVLDSYFIYNVKNAKANGIKVGAYIYTYAYNDADIIQEVTTFDAAAKQLAKEGYTFDLPVFVDQEYPPMLEAVPSKAERTRLLRTEMVMLDQKGYYPGMYMGAYWAQAYVDTEQLLQEGYDFWVAEYNSTNRWDGRCVMWQYTSTGRVPGIQGNVDMNYLYKDYTGIIDGSDNTGGNPGQIKYSVYDTNAGTVRTDTVENLVAAIVNNEVGSGLELTGLDRASLYKAQAVAAHTWLLYQYSHNVATPSVGLKYSGEYAAVKVATDQVVDYYLAYDGKAACTVYTSCNNGKTQASSDYWNQNLPYLKAGIDSPYDKTWSNAVNYQPKVSYSRTTAQIRQYIEQMGVNASGTAAKDLIQIDARNEAGYITKIRVAGKSVSPEMFYENFPPVTSMDFTFTYDAAKDSWVFKSYGNGHCIGMSQYGAAGYIAAGKDWTWVLQHYYPGCSLMTL
;
A
#
# COMPACT_ATOMS: atom_id res chain seq x y z
N GLY A 1 -38.34 53.27 -26.59
CA GLY A 1 -36.92 53.34 -26.24
C GLY A 1 -36.74 54.03 -24.89
N LEU A 2 -35.48 54.34 -24.52
CA LEU A 2 -35.14 55.05 -23.28
C LEU A 2 -35.67 56.51 -23.31
N GLN A 3 -36.30 56.96 -22.23
CA GLN A 3 -36.87 58.31 -22.08
C GLN A 3 -36.53 58.86 -20.69
N LEU A 4 -36.22 60.17 -20.60
CA LEU A 4 -35.99 60.88 -19.35
C LEU A 4 -37.25 61.69 -19.00
N ILE A 5 -37.89 61.38 -17.87
CA ILE A 5 -39.12 62.03 -17.41
C ILE A 5 -38.92 62.40 -15.94
N ASP A 6 -39.10 63.66 -15.60
CA ASP A 6 -38.95 64.20 -14.23
C ASP A 6 -37.65 63.76 -13.52
N GLY A 7 -36.55 63.71 -14.30
CA GLY A 7 -35.23 63.34 -13.80
C GLY A 7 -34.97 61.83 -13.65
N LYS A 8 -35.92 60.96 -13.99
CA LYS A 8 -35.79 59.50 -13.98
C LYS A 8 -35.82 58.91 -15.38
N HIS A 9 -35.06 57.84 -15.59
CA HIS A 9 -35.03 57.13 -16.87
C HIS A 9 -36.07 56.01 -16.89
N TYR A 10 -36.76 55.86 -18.02
CA TYR A 10 -37.81 54.87 -18.27
C TYR A 10 -37.59 54.22 -19.64
N VAL A 11 -37.99 52.96 -19.81
CA VAL A 11 -37.95 52.29 -21.11
C VAL A 11 -39.35 51.95 -21.58
N PHE A 12 -39.71 52.44 -22.76
CA PHE A 12 -40.97 52.10 -23.43
C PHE A 12 -40.73 51.12 -24.58
N GLY A 13 -41.57 50.09 -24.67
CA GLY A 13 -41.56 49.15 -25.80
C GLY A 13 -42.02 49.79 -27.12
N PRO A 14 -41.98 49.06 -28.24
CA PRO A 14 -42.32 49.59 -29.57
C PRO A 14 -43.74 50.17 -29.67
N SER A 15 -44.68 49.68 -28.85
CA SER A 15 -46.06 50.17 -28.76
C SER A 15 -46.26 51.31 -27.76
N GLY A 16 -45.19 51.86 -27.19
CA GLY A 16 -45.27 52.92 -26.17
C GLY A 16 -45.64 52.42 -24.76
N ILE A 17 -45.58 51.11 -24.51
CA ILE A 17 -45.89 50.52 -23.19
C ILE A 17 -44.64 50.53 -22.30
N LEU A 18 -44.78 51.07 -21.09
CA LEU A 18 -43.72 51.11 -20.08
C LEU A 18 -43.28 49.69 -19.67
N GLN A 19 -41.97 49.46 -19.63
CA GLN A 19 -41.36 48.18 -19.27
C GLN A 19 -40.95 48.13 -17.78
N TYR A 20 -40.93 46.93 -17.20
CA TYR A 20 -40.60 46.66 -15.79
C TYR A 20 -39.63 45.49 -15.68
N GLY A 21 -38.89 45.39 -14.57
CA GLY A 21 -37.93 44.30 -14.33
C GLY A 21 -36.72 44.37 -15.25
N TRP A 22 -36.16 43.20 -15.60
CA TRP A 22 -35.00 43.10 -16.48
C TRP A 22 -35.33 43.52 -17.91
N ILE A 23 -34.57 44.47 -18.44
CA ILE A 23 -34.76 45.02 -19.80
C ILE A 23 -33.43 44.98 -20.53
N GLU A 24 -33.43 44.51 -21.77
CA GLU A 24 -32.27 44.54 -22.66
C GLU A 24 -32.52 45.53 -23.79
N LEU A 25 -31.61 46.49 -23.95
CA LEU A 25 -31.70 47.55 -24.95
C LEU A 25 -30.28 47.89 -25.45
N ASP A 26 -30.10 47.88 -26.77
CA ASP A 26 -28.83 48.23 -27.43
C ASP A 26 -27.60 47.49 -26.88
N GLY A 27 -27.78 46.23 -26.49
CA GLY A 27 -26.73 45.36 -25.93
C GLY A 27 -26.44 45.58 -24.43
N ASN A 28 -27.12 46.51 -23.78
CA ASN A 28 -27.03 46.76 -22.35
C ASN A 28 -28.23 46.17 -21.61
N LYS A 29 -28.01 45.78 -20.35
CA LYS A 29 -29.08 45.32 -19.45
C LYS A 29 -29.37 46.38 -18.40
N TYR A 30 -30.65 46.59 -18.14
CA TYR A 30 -31.19 47.54 -17.18
C TYR A 30 -32.18 46.81 -16.26
N TYR A 31 -32.50 47.41 -15.11
CA TYR A 31 -33.60 46.93 -14.28
C TYR A 31 -34.54 48.08 -13.95
N ALA A 32 -35.80 47.96 -14.36
CA ALA A 32 -36.87 48.91 -14.02
C ALA A 32 -37.57 48.46 -12.73
N GLY A 33 -37.63 49.36 -11.75
CA GLY A 33 -38.34 49.15 -10.48
C GLY A 33 -39.85 49.03 -10.66
N SER A 34 -40.59 48.89 -9.56
CA SER A 34 -42.05 48.79 -9.58
C SER A 34 -42.75 50.07 -10.09
N ASP A 35 -42.08 51.21 -10.04
CA ASP A 35 -42.53 52.49 -10.64
C ASP A 35 -42.10 52.65 -12.10
N GLY A 36 -41.45 51.63 -12.68
CA GLY A 36 -40.93 51.62 -14.05
C GLY A 36 -39.64 52.44 -14.26
N ALA A 37 -39.13 53.11 -13.22
CA ALA A 37 -37.89 53.85 -13.31
C ALA A 37 -36.68 52.90 -13.27
N LEU A 38 -35.65 53.19 -14.06
CA LEU A 38 -34.42 52.42 -14.07
C LEU A 38 -33.63 52.60 -12.77
N LEU A 39 -33.21 51.48 -12.18
CA LEU A 39 -32.35 51.47 -11.01
C LEU A 39 -30.94 52.00 -11.36
N LYS A 40 -30.32 52.66 -10.38
CA LYS A 40 -28.94 53.16 -10.42
C LYS A 40 -28.18 52.74 -9.16
N GLY A 41 -26.86 52.68 -9.24
CA GLY A 41 -25.99 52.28 -8.14
C GLY A 41 -26.18 50.83 -7.70
N TRP A 42 -25.84 50.54 -6.44
CA TRP A 42 -25.93 49.22 -5.85
C TRP A 42 -27.37 48.77 -5.60
N ASN A 43 -27.77 47.62 -6.16
CA ASN A 43 -29.09 47.03 -5.95
C ASN A 43 -29.00 45.52 -5.75
N THR A 44 -29.90 44.97 -4.93
CA THR A 44 -30.03 43.52 -4.73
C THR A 44 -31.31 43.04 -5.41
N ILE A 45 -31.18 42.14 -6.37
CA ILE A 45 -32.28 41.59 -7.16
C ILE A 45 -32.17 40.06 -7.08
N ASP A 46 -33.24 39.41 -6.63
CA ASP A 46 -33.32 37.94 -6.48
C ASP A 46 -32.13 37.34 -5.71
N GLY A 47 -31.70 38.02 -4.64
CA GLY A 47 -30.59 37.60 -3.78
C GLY A 47 -29.18 37.88 -4.32
N SER A 48 -29.04 38.41 -5.53
CA SER A 48 -27.76 38.80 -6.12
C SER A 48 -27.58 40.32 -6.14
N ARG A 49 -26.35 40.80 -5.88
CA ARG A 49 -26.02 42.23 -5.96
C ARG A 49 -25.55 42.63 -7.36
N TYR A 50 -26.01 43.77 -7.82
CA TYR A 50 -25.69 44.38 -9.11
C TYR A 50 -25.30 45.85 -8.91
N TYR A 51 -24.55 46.41 -9.85
CA TYR A 51 -24.30 47.84 -9.92
C TYR A 51 -24.74 48.37 -11.28
N PHE A 52 -25.58 49.41 -11.26
CA PHE A 52 -26.04 50.11 -12.45
C PHE A 52 -25.37 51.48 -12.49
N ASP A 53 -24.80 51.87 -13.62
CA ASP A 53 -24.15 53.17 -13.77
C ASP A 53 -25.15 54.34 -13.75
N GLU A 54 -24.65 55.56 -13.95
CA GLU A 54 -25.48 56.77 -13.96
C GLU A 54 -26.53 56.80 -15.09
N THR A 55 -26.37 55.99 -16.13
CA THR A 55 -27.34 55.81 -17.21
C THR A 55 -28.36 54.71 -16.90
N GLY A 56 -28.12 53.94 -15.84
CA GLY A 56 -28.91 52.77 -15.44
C GLY A 56 -28.42 51.47 -16.07
N ALA A 57 -27.32 51.46 -16.83
CA ALA A 57 -26.79 50.27 -17.46
C ALA A 57 -26.04 49.40 -16.44
N MET A 58 -26.30 48.09 -16.44
CA MET A 58 -25.68 47.14 -15.53
C MET A 58 -24.21 46.92 -15.86
N LEU A 59 -23.34 47.12 -14.88
CA LEU A 59 -21.90 46.87 -15.02
C LEU A 59 -21.59 45.37 -14.99
N LYS A 60 -20.54 45.00 -15.75
CA LYS A 60 -20.00 43.64 -15.87
C LYS A 60 -18.48 43.66 -15.72
N GLY A 61 -17.89 42.51 -15.43
CA GLY A 61 -16.44 42.36 -15.40
C GLY A 61 -15.75 43.14 -14.27
N TRP A 62 -14.51 43.58 -14.49
CA TRP A 62 -13.72 44.30 -13.48
C TRP A 62 -14.14 45.75 -13.41
N GLN A 63 -14.46 46.25 -12.21
CA GLN A 63 -14.93 47.63 -12.02
C GLN A 63 -14.24 48.27 -10.81
N MET A 64 -13.97 49.57 -10.91
CA MET A 64 -13.53 50.39 -9.79
C MET A 64 -14.70 51.28 -9.38
N ILE A 65 -15.22 51.06 -8.17
CA ILE A 65 -16.38 51.80 -7.65
C ILE A 65 -15.97 52.33 -6.28
N ASP A 66 -16.06 53.65 -6.11
CA ASP A 66 -15.67 54.35 -4.87
C ASP A 66 -14.27 53.98 -4.36
N GLY A 67 -13.31 53.84 -5.29
CA GLY A 67 -11.92 53.48 -5.00
C GLY A 67 -11.68 52.01 -4.62
N ARG A 68 -12.68 51.15 -4.76
CA ARG A 68 -12.59 49.71 -4.48
C ARG A 68 -12.79 48.89 -5.74
N ARG A 69 -12.01 47.81 -5.87
CA ARG A 69 -12.05 46.91 -7.01
C ARG A 69 -13.07 45.80 -6.78
N TYR A 70 -14.09 45.78 -7.64
CA TYR A 70 -15.16 44.79 -7.68
C TYR A 70 -15.06 43.95 -8.94
N ARG A 71 -15.69 42.78 -8.91
CA ARG A 71 -15.86 41.93 -10.08
C ARG A 71 -17.31 41.48 -10.18
N PHE A 72 -17.88 41.69 -11.35
CA PHE A 72 -19.21 41.24 -11.71
C PHE A 72 -19.09 40.12 -12.75
N ASP A 73 -20.01 39.17 -12.71
CA ASP A 73 -20.12 38.12 -13.71
C ASP A 73 -20.24 38.72 -15.12
N GLU A 74 -19.45 38.22 -16.07
CA GLU A 74 -19.42 38.79 -17.43
C GLU A 74 -20.71 38.52 -18.22
N VAL A 75 -21.49 37.52 -17.81
CA VAL A 75 -22.76 37.16 -18.45
C VAL A 75 -23.92 37.77 -17.67
N THR A 76 -24.01 37.47 -16.39
CA THR A 76 -25.17 37.80 -15.56
C THR A 76 -25.08 39.17 -14.91
N GLY A 77 -23.88 39.73 -14.72
CA GLY A 77 -23.65 40.98 -13.98
C GLY A 77 -23.75 40.85 -12.47
N ALA A 78 -23.97 39.65 -11.93
CA ALA A 78 -24.01 39.43 -10.48
C ALA A 78 -22.63 39.65 -9.86
N GLN A 79 -22.57 40.36 -8.74
CA GLN A 79 -21.34 40.60 -7.97
C GLN A 79 -20.72 39.27 -7.53
N LYS A 80 -19.42 39.12 -7.75
CA LYS A 80 -18.66 37.97 -7.26
C LYS A 80 -18.20 38.20 -5.82
N ILE A 81 -18.34 37.16 -5.01
CA ILE A 81 -17.91 37.08 -3.60
C ILE A 81 -17.16 35.78 -3.36
N ASP A 82 -16.44 35.67 -2.24
CA ASP A 82 -15.65 34.50 -1.85
C ASP A 82 -14.54 34.14 -2.88
N PHE A 83 -14.01 32.93 -2.81
CA PHE A 83 -12.99 32.41 -3.71
C PHE A 83 -13.47 32.35 -5.15
N GLN A 84 -12.74 32.99 -6.05
CA GLN A 84 -13.00 32.98 -7.48
C GLN A 84 -11.74 32.54 -8.22
N LYS A 85 -11.88 31.55 -9.08
CA LYS A 85 -10.81 31.09 -9.98
C LYS A 85 -11.02 31.70 -11.37
N TYR A 86 -9.99 32.32 -11.93
CA TYR A 86 -9.99 32.82 -13.30
C TYR A 86 -8.86 32.17 -14.09
N GLY A 87 -9.22 31.52 -15.19
CA GLY A 87 -8.31 30.65 -15.93
C GLY A 87 -7.80 29.49 -15.06
N GLU A 88 -6.70 28.88 -15.48
CA GLU A 88 -6.14 27.73 -14.76
C GLU A 88 -5.30 28.15 -13.54
N SER A 89 -4.80 29.38 -13.51
CA SER A 89 -3.68 29.78 -12.65
C SER A 89 -4.00 30.86 -11.61
N TYR A 90 -5.13 31.57 -11.68
CA TYR A 90 -5.36 32.73 -10.82
C TYR A 90 -6.53 32.54 -9.87
N TRP A 91 -6.26 32.61 -8.57
CA TRP A 91 -7.29 32.67 -7.53
C TRP A 91 -7.35 34.05 -6.90
N TYR A 92 -8.56 34.54 -6.70
CA TYR A 92 -8.89 35.81 -6.06
C TYR A 92 -9.87 35.54 -4.92
N TYR A 93 -9.96 36.45 -3.97
CA TYR A 93 -10.97 36.41 -2.93
C TYR A 93 -11.61 37.77 -2.78
N TYR A 94 -12.93 37.76 -2.81
CA TYR A 94 -13.76 38.93 -2.55
C TYR A 94 -14.46 38.73 -1.21
N ASP A 95 -14.41 39.72 -0.33
CA ASP A 95 -15.08 39.63 0.97
C ASP A 95 -16.61 39.56 0.83
N ALA A 96 -17.33 39.46 1.96
CA ALA A 96 -18.80 39.41 1.94
C ALA A 96 -19.46 40.68 1.38
N SER A 97 -18.73 41.80 1.30
CA SER A 97 -19.17 43.04 0.66
C SER A 97 -18.79 43.10 -0.83
N GLY A 98 -18.03 42.10 -1.31
CA GLY A 98 -17.49 41.93 -2.65
C GLY A 98 -16.22 42.73 -2.94
N ASN A 99 -15.54 43.26 -1.91
CA ASN A 99 -14.26 43.94 -2.11
C ASN A 99 -13.16 42.90 -2.33
N LEU A 100 -12.32 43.11 -3.34
CA LEU A 100 -11.12 42.32 -3.53
C LEU A 100 -10.14 42.53 -2.36
N LEU A 101 -9.47 41.46 -1.90
CA LEU A 101 -8.44 41.60 -0.87
C LEU A 101 -7.31 42.54 -1.30
N PRO A 102 -6.77 43.34 -0.36
CA PRO A 102 -5.63 44.20 -0.64
C PRO A 102 -4.36 43.37 -0.93
N PRO A 103 -3.43 43.90 -1.73
CA PRO A 103 -2.10 43.31 -1.91
C PRO A 103 -1.37 43.07 -0.59
N GLY A 104 -0.48 42.08 -0.58
CA GLY A 104 0.33 41.70 0.58
C GLY A 104 -0.25 40.55 1.41
N TRP A 105 0.17 40.48 2.68
CA TRP A 105 -0.17 39.38 3.58
C TRP A 105 -1.61 39.46 4.06
N ASN A 106 -2.35 38.36 3.87
CA ASN A 106 -3.74 38.25 4.30
C ASN A 106 -3.95 36.93 5.05
N THR A 107 -4.82 36.97 6.08
CA THR A 107 -5.24 35.78 6.84
C THR A 107 -6.72 35.52 6.57
N LEU A 108 -7.01 34.37 5.96
CA LEU A 108 -8.38 33.96 5.63
C LEU A 108 -8.68 32.63 6.30
N LYS A 109 -9.76 32.57 7.08
CA LYS A 109 -10.22 31.34 7.77
C LYS A 109 -9.06 30.63 8.49
N GLY A 110 -8.22 31.39 9.21
CA GLY A 110 -7.07 30.87 9.96
C GLY A 110 -5.81 30.53 9.15
N THR A 111 -5.78 30.80 7.84
CA THR A 111 -4.63 30.44 6.98
C THR A 111 -4.05 31.67 6.27
N ARG A 112 -2.71 31.76 6.21
CA ARG A 112 -2.00 32.89 5.57
C ARG A 112 -1.85 32.67 4.07
N ARG A 113 -2.04 33.74 3.30
CA ARG A 113 -1.79 33.85 1.86
C ARG A 113 -1.07 35.16 1.56
N TYR A 114 -0.40 35.22 0.42
CA TYR A 114 0.13 36.47 -0.12
C TYR A 114 -0.60 36.83 -1.41
N VAL A 115 -1.10 38.06 -1.46
CA VAL A 115 -1.89 38.62 -2.57
C VAL A 115 -0.97 39.52 -3.39
N THR A 116 -0.91 39.30 -4.70
CA THR A 116 -0.15 40.15 -5.62
C THR A 116 -0.78 41.54 -5.76
N GLU A 117 -0.07 42.51 -6.33
CA GLU A 117 -0.62 43.81 -6.72
C GLU A 117 -1.87 43.67 -7.64
N GLY A 118 -1.90 42.61 -8.46
CA GLY A 118 -3.04 42.30 -9.31
C GLY A 118 -4.26 41.76 -8.56
N GLY A 119 -4.10 41.36 -7.29
CA GLY A 119 -5.14 40.81 -6.41
C GLY A 119 -5.23 39.27 -6.40
N SER A 120 -4.37 38.57 -7.14
CA SER A 120 -4.35 37.10 -7.17
C SER A 120 -3.46 36.53 -6.07
N PHE A 121 -3.73 35.30 -5.62
CA PHE A 121 -2.81 34.57 -4.74
C PHE A 121 -1.55 34.10 -5.48
N VAL A 122 -0.46 33.97 -4.73
CA VAL A 122 0.78 33.32 -5.17
C VAL A 122 0.78 31.83 -4.82
N PHE A 123 1.57 31.04 -5.55
CA PHE A 123 1.71 29.58 -5.38
C PHE A 123 3.18 29.17 -5.46
N GLY A 124 3.53 28.00 -4.93
CA GLY A 124 4.89 27.46 -4.97
C GLY A 124 5.90 28.27 -4.15
N PRO A 125 7.21 28.05 -4.36
CA PRO A 125 8.26 28.83 -3.71
C PRO A 125 8.27 30.27 -4.22
N GLN A 126 8.29 31.23 -3.30
CA GLN A 126 8.22 32.67 -3.56
C GLN A 126 9.27 33.41 -2.72
N LEU A 127 9.83 34.47 -3.29
CA LEU A 127 10.68 35.43 -2.57
C LEU A 127 9.87 36.70 -2.31
N ILE A 128 9.50 36.93 -1.06
CA ILE A 128 8.68 38.06 -0.63
C ILE A 128 9.52 38.90 0.32
N GLU A 129 9.82 40.15 -0.06
CA GLU A 129 10.59 41.09 0.77
C GLU A 129 11.92 40.49 1.27
N GLY A 130 12.63 39.78 0.40
CA GLY A 130 13.90 39.12 0.72
C GLY A 130 13.77 37.81 1.52
N THR A 131 12.56 37.42 1.90
CA THR A 131 12.29 36.19 2.67
C THR A 131 11.58 35.15 1.82
N ARG A 132 12.03 33.89 1.91
CA ARG A 132 11.47 32.78 1.12
C ARG A 132 10.32 32.10 1.83
N TYR A 133 9.25 31.85 1.10
CA TYR A 133 8.06 31.13 1.55
C TYR A 133 7.62 30.13 0.48
N VAL A 134 6.89 29.09 0.87
CA VAL A 134 6.31 28.14 -0.08
C VAL A 134 4.80 28.13 0.10
N PHE A 135 4.06 28.21 -0.99
CA PHE A 135 2.60 28.22 -0.99
C PHE A 135 2.05 26.97 -1.70
N GLY A 136 1.07 26.31 -1.08
CA GLY A 136 0.40 25.15 -1.67
C GLY A 136 -0.50 25.52 -2.85
N PRO A 137 -1.10 24.53 -3.54
CA PRO A 137 -1.98 24.75 -4.70
C PRO A 137 -3.21 25.64 -4.43
N SER A 138 -3.62 25.77 -3.17
CA SER A 138 -4.73 26.65 -2.73
C SER A 138 -4.27 28.05 -2.29
N GLY A 139 -3.00 28.40 -2.55
CA GLY A 139 -2.38 29.68 -2.20
C GLY A 139 -2.08 29.84 -0.70
N ILE A 140 -2.22 28.75 0.07
CA ILE A 140 -1.96 28.73 1.51
C ILE A 140 -0.46 28.59 1.74
N MET A 141 0.11 29.42 2.60
CA MET A 141 1.50 29.30 3.03
C MET A 141 1.72 27.96 3.77
N LEU A 142 2.72 27.20 3.34
CA LEU A 142 3.10 25.92 3.91
C LEU A 142 4.03 26.10 5.12
N TYR A 143 3.97 25.15 6.05
CA TYR A 143 4.76 25.12 7.27
C TYR A 143 5.40 23.76 7.47
N GLY A 144 6.62 23.71 8.02
CA GLY A 144 7.33 22.46 8.22
C GLY A 144 7.73 21.79 6.90
N TRP A 145 7.82 20.46 6.93
CA TRP A 145 8.00 19.64 5.74
C TRP A 145 6.68 19.52 4.99
N SER A 146 6.66 19.90 3.72
CA SER A 146 5.46 19.86 2.88
C SER A 146 5.84 19.62 1.43
N GLN A 147 4.92 19.08 0.63
CA GLN A 147 5.13 18.90 -0.81
C GLN A 147 4.41 19.97 -1.63
N TYR A 148 5.03 20.35 -2.73
CA TYR A 148 4.43 21.14 -3.80
C TYR A 148 4.84 20.53 -5.15
N ASN A 149 3.86 20.19 -5.99
CA ASN A 149 4.05 19.49 -7.27
C ASN A 149 4.94 18.23 -7.17
N GLY A 150 4.71 17.42 -6.13
CA GLY A 150 5.44 16.17 -5.89
C GLY A 150 6.86 16.32 -5.33
N VAL A 151 7.32 17.56 -5.12
CA VAL A 151 8.66 17.86 -4.58
C VAL A 151 8.55 18.32 -3.13
N TRP A 152 9.42 17.81 -2.26
CA TRP A 152 9.47 18.22 -0.85
C TRP A 152 10.14 19.59 -0.68
N TYR A 153 9.60 20.36 0.25
CA TYR A 153 10.14 21.63 0.76
C TYR A 153 10.19 21.59 2.29
N CYS A 154 11.16 22.31 2.87
CA CYS A 154 11.26 22.50 4.31
C CYS A 154 11.11 23.97 4.66
N THR A 155 10.11 24.30 5.47
CA THR A 155 9.87 25.63 6.01
C THR A 155 9.87 25.57 7.54
N ASP A 156 10.17 26.68 8.19
CA ASP A 156 10.04 26.80 9.63
C ASP A 156 8.58 26.61 10.06
N SER A 157 8.36 25.78 11.08
CA SER A 157 7.02 25.33 11.47
C SER A 157 6.16 26.43 12.13
N LYS A 158 6.74 27.57 12.49
CA LYS A 158 6.03 28.69 13.10
C LYS A 158 5.92 29.89 12.16
N THR A 159 7.01 30.20 11.47
CA THR A 159 7.11 31.42 10.65
C THR A 159 6.82 31.17 9.17
N GLY A 160 6.93 29.93 8.69
CA GLY A 160 6.80 29.56 7.28
C GLY A 160 8.01 29.91 6.42
N VAL A 161 9.08 30.45 7.02
CA VAL A 161 10.31 30.81 6.29
C VAL A 161 10.99 29.55 5.77
N GLN A 162 11.28 29.50 4.48
CA GLN A 162 11.93 28.36 3.85
C GLN A 162 13.36 28.20 4.36
N LYS A 163 13.72 26.96 4.73
CA LYS A 163 15.09 26.59 5.09
C LYS A 163 15.85 26.20 3.83
N LEU A 164 17.05 26.77 3.67
CA LEU A 164 17.93 26.52 2.52
C LEU A 164 19.06 25.54 2.88
N GLY A 165 19.82 25.10 1.89
CA GLY A 165 20.94 24.18 2.03
C GLY A 165 20.49 22.78 2.44
N TRP A 166 21.37 22.08 3.17
CA TRP A 166 21.15 20.73 3.65
C TRP A 166 20.06 20.68 4.72
N GLN A 167 19.02 19.90 4.46
CA GLN A 167 17.94 19.64 5.39
C GLN A 167 17.69 18.14 5.49
N THR A 168 17.34 17.68 6.68
CA THR A 168 17.09 16.25 6.93
C THR A 168 15.72 16.08 7.55
N ARG A 169 14.95 15.14 7.01
CA ARG A 169 13.70 14.66 7.60
C ARG A 169 13.86 13.20 8.01
N THR A 170 13.19 12.80 9.08
CA THR A 170 13.17 11.39 9.49
C THR A 170 11.94 10.72 8.89
N VAL A 171 12.14 9.59 8.20
CA VAL A 171 11.08 8.75 7.63
C VAL A 171 11.33 7.32 8.11
N ASN A 172 10.38 6.73 8.85
CA ASN A 172 10.51 5.38 9.42
C ASN A 172 11.82 5.18 10.21
N GLY A 173 12.21 6.18 11.02
CA GLY A 173 13.45 6.15 11.80
C GLY A 173 14.74 6.38 10.99
N LYS A 174 14.66 6.51 9.67
CA LYS A 174 15.82 6.75 8.79
C LYS A 174 15.92 8.21 8.39
N ALA A 175 17.13 8.73 8.34
CA ALA A 175 17.41 10.09 7.88
C ALA A 175 17.30 10.16 6.36
N VAL A 176 16.42 11.04 5.85
CA VAL A 176 16.28 11.35 4.43
C VAL A 176 16.73 12.79 4.21
N ARG A 177 17.77 12.96 3.40
CA ARG A 177 18.37 14.27 3.12
C ARG A 177 17.70 14.96 1.94
N HIS A 178 17.69 16.29 1.96
CA HIS A 178 17.24 17.19 0.91
C HIS A 178 18.25 18.33 0.81
N PHE A 179 18.46 18.89 -0.38
CA PHE A 179 19.26 20.10 -0.56
C PHE A 179 18.45 21.17 -1.28
N PHE A 180 18.24 22.30 -0.62
CA PHE A 180 17.54 23.46 -1.16
C PHE A 180 18.55 24.49 -1.64
N GLN A 181 18.51 24.82 -2.93
CA GLN A 181 19.40 25.77 -3.58
C GLN A 181 19.12 27.21 -3.09
N ASP A 182 20.05 28.13 -3.35
CA ASP A 182 19.91 29.54 -2.96
C ASP A 182 18.70 30.23 -3.60
N ASN A 183 18.27 29.74 -4.77
CA ASN A 183 17.04 30.19 -5.45
C ASN A 183 15.75 29.62 -4.82
N GLY A 184 15.84 28.81 -3.77
CA GLY A 184 14.73 28.19 -3.05
C GLY A 184 14.21 26.89 -3.67
N LEU A 185 14.76 26.42 -4.79
CA LEU A 185 14.32 25.17 -5.40
C LEU A 185 14.99 23.97 -4.71
N ALA A 186 14.24 22.88 -4.54
CA ALA A 186 14.83 21.60 -4.18
C ALA A 186 15.75 21.13 -5.32
N THR A 187 16.87 20.52 -4.95
CA THR A 187 17.77 19.90 -5.93
C THR A 187 17.18 18.59 -6.41
N ILE A 188 17.22 18.37 -7.72
CA ILE A 188 16.84 17.11 -8.37
C ILE A 188 18.02 16.72 -9.27
N GLY A 189 18.39 15.45 -9.26
CA GLY A 189 19.55 14.93 -9.97
C GLY A 189 20.86 15.10 -9.20
N TRP A 190 21.97 15.20 -9.93
CA TRP A 190 23.31 15.23 -9.36
C TRP A 190 23.62 16.53 -8.60
N LYS A 191 24.15 16.39 -7.40
CA LYS A 191 24.86 17.45 -6.66
C LYS A 191 26.30 17.00 -6.41
N ILE A 192 27.23 17.86 -6.79
CA ILE A 192 28.66 17.66 -6.57
C ILE A 192 29.14 18.77 -5.64
N GLU A 193 29.70 18.40 -4.50
CA GLU A 193 30.29 19.33 -3.53
C GLU A 193 31.71 19.73 -3.95
N ALA A 194 32.22 20.80 -3.36
CA ALA A 194 33.55 21.34 -3.68
C ALA A 194 34.72 20.38 -3.37
N ASP A 195 34.54 19.49 -2.38
CA ASP A 195 35.47 18.40 -2.05
C ASP A 195 35.38 17.21 -3.03
N GLY A 196 34.49 17.33 -4.02
CA GLY A 196 34.20 16.31 -5.00
C GLY A 196 33.03 15.41 -4.62
N ASN A 197 32.60 15.33 -3.35
CA ASN A 197 31.56 14.39 -2.91
C ASN A 197 30.28 14.50 -3.75
N ARG A 198 29.72 13.35 -4.11
CA ARG A 198 28.58 13.26 -5.03
C ARG A 198 27.36 12.72 -4.32
N TYR A 199 26.23 13.36 -4.58
CA TYR A 199 24.90 12.99 -4.14
C TYR A 199 23.95 12.98 -5.33
N TYR A 200 22.91 12.17 -5.25
CA TYR A 200 21.83 12.18 -6.25
C TYR A 200 20.51 12.40 -5.54
N PHE A 201 19.73 13.38 -6.01
CA PHE A 201 18.40 13.65 -5.49
C PHE A 201 17.35 13.13 -6.47
N LEU A 202 16.42 12.31 -5.96
CA LEU A 202 15.32 11.73 -6.71
C LEU A 202 14.34 12.83 -7.15
N LYS A 203 13.34 12.46 -7.98
CA LYS A 203 12.36 13.41 -8.53
C LYS A 203 11.54 14.14 -7.46
N ASP A 204 11.36 13.54 -6.29
CA ASP A 204 10.67 14.14 -5.15
C ASP A 204 11.58 15.06 -4.30
N GLY A 205 12.85 15.20 -4.67
CA GLY A 205 13.88 15.97 -3.98
C GLY A 205 14.61 15.20 -2.87
N SER A 206 14.26 13.92 -2.61
CA SER A 206 14.93 13.12 -1.58
C SER A 206 16.29 12.61 -2.04
N GLY A 207 17.27 12.60 -1.13
CA GLY A 207 18.61 12.08 -1.38
C GLY A 207 18.59 10.55 -1.51
N ALA A 208 19.18 10.06 -2.59
CA ALA A 208 19.29 8.64 -2.87
C ALA A 208 20.23 7.94 -1.89
N VAL A 209 19.88 6.69 -1.56
CA VAL A 209 20.64 5.78 -0.71
C VAL A 209 20.61 4.37 -1.34
N GLY A 210 21.58 3.54 -1.00
CA GLY A 210 21.74 2.19 -1.53
C GLY A 210 22.00 2.17 -3.04
N TRP A 211 21.63 1.05 -3.68
CA TRP A 211 21.77 0.87 -5.12
C TRP A 211 20.82 1.75 -5.92
N GLN A 212 21.32 2.38 -6.99
CA GLN A 212 20.54 3.20 -7.90
C GLN A 212 21.04 3.03 -9.34
N ASP A 213 20.10 2.92 -10.28
CA ASP A 213 20.37 2.92 -11.71
C ASP A 213 20.08 4.31 -12.29
N ILE A 214 21.13 5.00 -12.73
CA ILE A 214 21.07 6.38 -13.21
C ILE A 214 21.72 6.43 -14.59
N GLY A 215 20.91 6.66 -15.62
CA GLY A 215 21.39 6.76 -17.00
C GLY A 215 22.03 5.48 -17.53
N GLY A 216 21.51 4.31 -17.15
CA GLY A 216 22.02 3.00 -17.56
C GLY A 216 23.32 2.56 -16.86
N LYS A 217 23.73 3.30 -15.83
CA LYS A 217 24.89 2.99 -14.98
C LYS A 217 24.43 2.79 -13.55
N ARG A 218 25.13 1.92 -12.81
CA ARG A 218 24.78 1.58 -11.45
C ARG A 218 25.69 2.26 -10.44
N TYR A 219 25.09 2.79 -9.38
CA TYR A 219 25.76 3.54 -8.32
C TYR A 219 25.33 2.99 -6.97
N TYR A 220 26.20 3.08 -5.96
CA TYR A 220 25.84 2.82 -4.57
C TYR A 220 26.03 4.08 -3.75
N PHE A 221 24.97 4.50 -3.09
CA PHE A 221 24.98 5.64 -2.17
C PHE A 221 24.98 5.11 -0.74
N ASP A 222 25.93 5.58 0.05
CA ASP A 222 26.07 5.20 1.46
C ASP A 222 24.72 5.35 2.19
N PRO A 223 24.17 4.29 2.82
CA PRO A 223 22.86 4.36 3.46
C PRO A 223 22.74 5.36 4.61
N SER A 224 23.84 5.76 5.23
CA SER A 224 23.87 6.70 6.36
C SER A 224 24.06 8.15 5.94
N THR A 225 24.83 8.38 4.88
CA THR A 225 25.22 9.73 4.44
C THR A 225 24.60 10.15 3.11
N GLY A 226 24.15 9.21 2.28
CA GLY A 226 23.69 9.43 0.90
C GLY A 226 24.82 9.75 -0.09
N MET A 227 26.08 9.59 0.32
CA MET A 227 27.24 9.89 -0.52
C MET A 227 27.53 8.73 -1.48
N ALA A 228 27.75 9.02 -2.75
CA ALA A 228 28.13 8.00 -3.73
C ALA A 228 29.51 7.40 -3.39
N TYR A 229 29.59 6.07 -3.38
CA TYR A 229 30.86 5.36 -3.34
C TYR A 229 31.62 5.59 -4.64
N ARG A 230 32.93 5.86 -4.52
CA ARG A 230 33.82 6.18 -5.63
C ARG A 230 35.28 5.93 -5.26
N ASN A 231 36.11 5.66 -6.26
CA ASN A 231 37.55 5.39 -6.09
C ASN A 231 37.85 4.33 -5.02
N ARG A 232 37.02 3.29 -4.94
CA ARG A 232 37.16 2.25 -3.90
C ARG A 232 36.62 0.92 -4.37
N THR A 233 37.11 -0.13 -3.75
CA THR A 233 36.54 -1.47 -3.81
C THR A 233 35.88 -1.78 -2.47
N VAL A 234 34.66 -2.31 -2.49
CA VAL A 234 33.92 -2.72 -1.29
C VAL A 234 33.08 -3.95 -1.56
N THR A 235 32.92 -4.79 -0.54
CA THR A 235 31.96 -5.88 -0.55
C THR A 235 30.61 -5.38 -0.06
N ILE A 236 29.56 -5.55 -0.87
CA ILE A 236 28.17 -5.20 -0.56
C ILE A 236 27.35 -6.46 -0.80
N ASP A 237 26.65 -6.93 0.24
CA ASP A 237 25.81 -8.13 0.20
C ASP A 237 26.55 -9.40 -0.30
N GLY A 238 27.83 -9.54 0.08
CA GLY A 238 28.66 -10.69 -0.28
C GLY A 238 29.27 -10.64 -1.69
N ILE A 239 29.06 -9.56 -2.44
CA ILE A 239 29.65 -9.34 -3.77
C ILE A 239 30.62 -8.17 -3.69
N GLU A 240 31.82 -8.34 -4.25
CA GLU A 240 32.81 -7.28 -4.33
C GLU A 240 32.55 -6.37 -5.54
N TYR A 241 32.52 -5.06 -5.30
CA TYR A 241 32.31 -4.04 -6.33
C TYR A 241 33.45 -3.02 -6.31
N LYS A 242 33.95 -2.70 -7.51
CA LYS A 242 34.87 -1.59 -7.75
C LYS A 242 34.08 -0.39 -8.29
N PHE A 243 34.21 0.74 -7.60
CA PHE A 243 33.60 2.01 -7.98
C PHE A 243 34.65 2.92 -8.60
N ASP A 244 34.40 3.38 -9.83
CA ASP A 244 35.30 4.28 -10.54
C ASP A 244 35.30 5.71 -9.95
N GLU A 245 36.02 6.64 -10.60
CA GLU A 245 36.08 8.04 -10.17
C GLU A 245 34.71 8.74 -10.21
N ASN A 246 33.79 8.27 -11.05
CA ASN A 246 32.44 8.82 -11.18
C ASN A 246 31.44 8.13 -10.25
N GLY A 247 31.85 7.05 -9.58
CA GLY A 247 31.04 6.21 -8.71
C GLY A 247 30.28 5.08 -9.44
N VAL A 248 30.63 4.82 -10.70
CA VAL A 248 30.03 3.72 -11.46
C VAL A 248 30.56 2.40 -10.91
N ALA A 249 29.64 1.53 -10.50
CA ALA A 249 29.95 0.22 -9.98
C ALA A 249 30.24 -0.76 -11.12
N THR A 250 31.34 -1.51 -10.96
CA THR A 250 31.65 -2.71 -11.74
C THR A 250 31.88 -3.84 -10.75
N LYS A 251 31.33 -5.03 -11.00
CA LYS A 251 31.63 -6.19 -10.16
C LYS A 251 33.11 -6.51 -10.29
N VAL A 252 33.76 -6.78 -9.17
CA VAL A 252 35.02 -7.52 -9.19
C VAL A 252 34.63 -8.99 -9.28
N GLN A 253 35.15 -9.67 -10.29
CA GLN A 253 34.98 -11.11 -10.41
C GLN A 253 35.65 -11.73 -9.18
N PHE A 254 34.85 -12.21 -8.21
CA PHE A 254 35.31 -13.21 -7.26
C PHE A 254 35.89 -14.36 -8.08
N GLU A 255 37.02 -14.95 -7.65
CA GLU A 255 37.77 -16.00 -8.38
C GLU A 255 36.86 -16.69 -9.39
N ALA A 256 37.15 -16.59 -10.70
CA ALA A 256 36.37 -17.21 -11.77
C ALA A 256 36.35 -18.74 -11.57
N ALA A 257 35.60 -19.19 -10.58
CA ALA A 257 35.61 -20.53 -10.08
C ALA A 257 34.55 -21.24 -10.88
N LEU A 258 35.03 -22.15 -11.71
CA LEU A 258 34.23 -22.94 -12.61
C LEU A 258 33.12 -23.63 -11.79
N ALA A 259 31.89 -23.15 -11.98
CA ALA A 259 30.69 -23.76 -11.44
C ALA A 259 29.98 -24.47 -12.60
N ILE A 260 29.38 -25.62 -12.33
CA ILE A 260 28.59 -26.37 -13.29
C ILE A 260 27.18 -26.60 -12.75
N ASP A 261 26.23 -26.85 -13.63
CA ASP A 261 24.98 -27.46 -13.24
C ASP A 261 24.73 -28.74 -14.06
N VAL A 262 24.19 -29.76 -13.38
CA VAL A 262 24.07 -31.11 -13.92
C VAL A 262 22.78 -31.79 -13.47
N SER A 263 22.36 -32.79 -14.23
CA SER A 263 21.16 -33.58 -13.98
C SER A 263 21.34 -35.02 -14.48
N SER A 264 20.27 -35.81 -14.44
CA SER A 264 20.21 -37.11 -15.13
C SER A 264 20.54 -37.06 -16.63
N HIS A 265 20.48 -35.89 -17.28
CA HIS A 265 20.87 -35.75 -18.70
C HIS A 265 22.34 -36.05 -18.98
N GLN A 266 23.23 -35.89 -17.98
CA GLN A 266 24.65 -36.21 -18.10
C GLN A 266 24.96 -37.69 -17.82
N GLY A 267 23.99 -38.47 -17.32
CA GLY A 267 24.19 -39.86 -16.92
C GLY A 267 25.14 -40.02 -15.74
N LEU A 268 25.93 -41.10 -15.75
CA LEU A 268 26.91 -41.39 -14.70
C LEU A 268 28.14 -40.48 -14.83
N ILE A 269 28.44 -39.72 -13.76
CA ILE A 269 29.53 -38.73 -13.72
C ILE A 269 30.71 -39.26 -12.89
N ASP A 270 31.92 -39.15 -13.43
CA ASP A 270 33.16 -39.35 -12.67
C ASP A 270 33.53 -38.04 -11.94
N TRP A 271 33.02 -37.90 -10.73
CA TRP A 271 33.21 -36.71 -9.89
C TRP A 271 34.67 -36.46 -9.47
N LYS A 272 35.53 -37.48 -9.50
CA LYS A 272 36.96 -37.30 -9.24
C LYS A 272 37.63 -36.55 -10.39
N GLN A 273 37.34 -36.94 -11.63
CA GLN A 273 37.84 -36.22 -12.80
C GLN A 273 37.25 -34.81 -12.92
N VAL A 274 35.99 -34.62 -12.51
CA VAL A 274 35.38 -33.28 -12.44
C VAL A 274 36.14 -32.39 -11.47
N ALA A 275 36.42 -32.87 -10.25
CA ALA A 275 37.21 -32.12 -9.27
C ALA A 275 38.63 -31.81 -9.77
N ASP A 276 39.29 -32.79 -10.40
CA ASP A 276 40.64 -32.63 -10.96
C ASP A 276 40.69 -31.62 -12.12
N SER A 277 39.56 -31.35 -12.78
CA SER A 277 39.45 -30.32 -13.82
C SER A 277 39.43 -28.88 -13.28
N GLY A 278 39.32 -28.70 -11.96
CA GLY A 278 39.26 -27.41 -11.30
C GLY A 278 37.84 -26.90 -11.03
N VAL A 279 36.80 -27.70 -11.30
CA VAL A 279 35.43 -27.42 -10.86
C VAL A 279 35.39 -27.42 -9.33
N LYS A 280 34.89 -26.33 -8.75
CA LYS A 280 34.76 -26.19 -7.29
C LYS A 280 33.31 -26.23 -6.80
N TYR A 281 32.35 -25.96 -7.70
CA TYR A 281 30.94 -25.74 -7.36
C TYR A 281 30.01 -26.48 -8.34
N ALA A 282 28.95 -27.09 -7.83
CA ALA A 282 27.94 -27.75 -8.65
C ALA A 282 26.51 -27.47 -8.15
N ILE A 283 25.60 -27.09 -9.04
CA ILE A 283 24.16 -27.03 -8.76
C ILE A 283 23.50 -28.26 -9.41
N ILE A 284 22.84 -29.11 -8.61
CA ILE A 284 22.36 -30.43 -9.07
C ILE A 284 20.83 -30.44 -9.16
N ARG A 285 20.27 -30.88 -10.29
CA ARG A 285 18.82 -30.97 -10.44
C ARG A 285 18.24 -31.94 -9.42
N ALA A 286 17.30 -31.45 -8.60
CA ALA A 286 16.59 -32.26 -7.63
C ALA A 286 15.35 -32.92 -8.22
N LEU A 287 14.51 -32.15 -8.90
CA LEU A 287 13.21 -32.62 -9.39
C LEU A 287 13.09 -32.48 -10.91
N SER A 288 12.39 -33.42 -11.53
CA SER A 288 12.12 -33.45 -12.97
C SER A 288 10.74 -34.04 -13.24
N TRP A 289 10.16 -33.80 -14.42
CA TRP A 289 8.86 -34.39 -14.77
C TRP A 289 9.00 -35.82 -15.27
N SER A 290 8.28 -36.77 -14.64
CA SER A 290 8.12 -38.13 -15.17
C SER A 290 6.88 -38.21 -16.04
N LYS A 291 7.07 -38.41 -17.35
CA LYS A 291 5.96 -38.67 -18.27
C LYS A 291 5.22 -39.98 -17.92
N ALA A 292 5.93 -40.97 -17.40
CA ALA A 292 5.35 -42.27 -17.06
C ALA A 292 4.45 -42.19 -15.82
N GLU A 293 4.84 -41.38 -14.83
CA GLU A 293 4.08 -41.20 -13.59
C GLU A 293 3.12 -40.01 -13.65
N ASN A 294 3.22 -39.19 -14.72
CA ASN A 294 2.46 -37.96 -14.92
C ASN A 294 2.49 -37.02 -13.71
N LYS A 295 3.67 -36.90 -13.10
CA LYS A 295 3.95 -36.03 -11.95
C LYS A 295 5.44 -35.69 -11.91
N GLN A 296 5.78 -34.70 -11.10
CA GLN A 296 7.16 -34.43 -10.74
C GLN A 296 7.73 -35.57 -9.88
N VAL A 297 8.98 -35.94 -10.14
CA VAL A 297 9.71 -36.98 -9.43
C VAL A 297 11.13 -36.50 -9.14
N LEU A 298 11.78 -37.16 -8.18
CA LEU A 298 13.21 -36.97 -7.94
C LEU A 298 14.01 -37.31 -9.19
N ASP A 299 14.96 -36.46 -9.57
CA ASP A 299 15.92 -36.76 -10.63
C ASP A 299 16.71 -38.01 -10.24
N SER A 300 16.80 -38.96 -11.18
CA SER A 300 17.33 -40.30 -10.92
C SER A 300 18.79 -40.33 -10.50
N TYR A 301 19.54 -39.26 -10.77
CA TYR A 301 20.94 -39.12 -10.35
C TYR A 301 21.14 -38.12 -9.22
N PHE A 302 20.09 -37.47 -8.69
CA PHE A 302 20.22 -36.43 -7.66
C PHE A 302 21.03 -36.90 -6.44
N ILE A 303 20.58 -37.98 -5.78
CA ILE A 303 21.24 -38.53 -4.59
C ILE A 303 22.68 -38.96 -4.90
N TYR A 304 22.89 -39.62 -6.05
CA TYR A 304 24.22 -40.06 -6.47
C TYR A 304 25.16 -38.86 -6.67
N ASN A 305 24.72 -37.85 -7.42
CA ASN A 305 25.53 -36.69 -7.76
C ASN A 305 25.87 -35.86 -6.53
N VAL A 306 24.92 -35.60 -5.62
CA VAL A 306 25.20 -34.85 -4.39
C VAL A 306 26.28 -35.55 -3.56
N LYS A 307 26.13 -36.85 -3.31
CA LYS A 307 27.08 -37.62 -2.50
C LYS A 307 28.48 -37.63 -3.11
N ASN A 308 28.57 -37.94 -4.40
CA ASN A 308 29.87 -38.12 -5.06
C ASN A 308 30.57 -36.78 -5.34
N ALA A 309 29.84 -35.71 -5.64
CA ALA A 309 30.42 -34.36 -5.74
C ALA A 309 31.03 -33.94 -4.39
N LYS A 310 30.25 -34.05 -3.31
CA LYS A 310 30.69 -33.71 -1.95
C LYS A 310 31.88 -34.54 -1.49
N ALA A 311 31.88 -35.85 -1.77
CA ALA A 311 32.99 -36.74 -1.45
C ALA A 311 34.30 -36.37 -2.16
N ASN A 312 34.23 -35.66 -3.29
CA ASN A 312 35.38 -35.16 -4.05
C ASN A 312 35.68 -33.67 -3.77
N GLY A 313 35.10 -33.09 -2.70
CA GLY A 313 35.39 -31.73 -2.26
C GLY A 313 34.71 -30.62 -3.05
N ILE A 314 33.75 -30.97 -3.92
CA ILE A 314 32.95 -29.99 -4.67
C ILE A 314 31.82 -29.50 -3.76
N LYS A 315 31.62 -28.17 -3.73
CA LYS A 315 30.52 -27.52 -3.01
C LYS A 315 29.23 -27.63 -3.80
N VAL A 316 28.13 -28.01 -3.14
CA VAL A 316 26.90 -28.41 -3.83
C VAL A 316 25.70 -27.55 -3.42
N GLY A 317 24.91 -27.16 -4.42
CA GLY A 317 23.53 -26.68 -4.27
C GLY A 317 22.58 -27.54 -5.09
N ALA A 318 21.32 -27.14 -5.16
CA ALA A 318 20.30 -27.85 -5.91
C ALA A 318 19.46 -26.91 -6.76
N TYR A 319 18.75 -27.45 -7.74
CA TYR A 319 17.64 -26.73 -8.36
C TYR A 319 16.39 -27.59 -8.55
N ILE A 320 15.23 -26.96 -8.44
CA ILE A 320 13.92 -27.55 -8.68
C ILE A 320 13.40 -26.94 -9.98
N TYR A 321 13.29 -27.73 -11.05
CA TYR A 321 12.55 -27.31 -12.24
C TYR A 321 11.06 -27.39 -11.91
N THR A 322 10.44 -26.24 -11.66
CA THR A 322 9.04 -26.18 -11.19
C THR A 322 8.06 -26.36 -12.35
N TYR A 323 7.05 -27.17 -12.10
CA TYR A 323 5.88 -27.36 -12.96
C TYR A 323 4.61 -26.80 -12.30
N ALA A 324 4.75 -26.04 -11.21
CA ALA A 324 3.64 -25.60 -10.39
C ALA A 324 2.80 -24.51 -11.05
N TYR A 325 1.48 -24.65 -10.98
CA TYR A 325 0.50 -23.64 -11.40
C TYR A 325 -0.29 -23.04 -10.23
N ASN A 326 -0.18 -23.63 -9.06
CA ASN A 326 -0.91 -23.28 -7.85
C ASN A 326 -0.14 -23.78 -6.61
N ASP A 327 -0.59 -23.39 -5.42
CA ASP A 327 0.09 -23.69 -4.17
C ASP A 327 0.15 -25.19 -3.86
N ALA A 328 -0.86 -25.98 -4.27
CA ALA A 328 -0.87 -27.43 -4.03
C ALA A 328 0.25 -28.14 -4.80
N ASP A 329 0.53 -27.68 -6.03
CA ASP A 329 1.66 -28.18 -6.80
C ASP A 329 2.97 -27.86 -6.05
N ILE A 330 3.18 -26.60 -5.64
CA ILE A 330 4.37 -26.16 -4.90
C ILE A 330 4.59 -27.00 -3.64
N ILE A 331 3.55 -27.21 -2.83
CA ILE A 331 3.62 -28.04 -1.63
C ILE A 331 4.13 -29.43 -1.97
N GLN A 332 3.67 -30.02 -3.07
CA GLN A 332 4.11 -31.33 -3.53
C GLN A 332 5.60 -31.32 -3.96
N GLU A 333 6.03 -30.30 -4.71
CA GLU A 333 7.41 -30.16 -5.19
C GLU A 333 8.36 -30.03 -3.99
N VAL A 334 8.11 -29.06 -3.10
CA VAL A 334 8.94 -28.80 -1.91
C VAL A 334 8.95 -29.98 -0.96
N THR A 335 7.82 -30.64 -0.73
CA THR A 335 7.76 -31.84 0.14
C THR A 335 8.61 -32.99 -0.44
N THR A 336 8.56 -33.19 -1.75
CA THR A 336 9.35 -34.23 -2.43
C THR A 336 10.85 -33.94 -2.33
N PHE A 337 11.25 -32.69 -2.57
CA PHE A 337 12.63 -32.25 -2.39
C PHE A 337 13.11 -32.39 -0.94
N ASP A 338 12.35 -31.88 0.02
CA ASP A 338 12.70 -31.88 1.45
C ASP A 338 12.92 -33.30 1.98
N ALA A 339 12.11 -34.27 1.56
CA ALA A 339 12.30 -35.67 1.93
C ALA A 339 13.65 -36.22 1.46
N ALA A 340 14.05 -35.94 0.21
CA ALA A 340 15.32 -36.38 -0.35
C ALA A 340 16.52 -35.65 0.28
N ALA A 341 16.42 -34.33 0.48
CA ALA A 341 17.44 -33.53 1.14
C ALA A 341 17.66 -33.96 2.60
N LYS A 342 16.58 -34.26 3.35
CA LYS A 342 16.69 -34.81 4.71
C LYS A 342 17.31 -36.21 4.74
N GLN A 343 17.12 -37.02 3.70
CA GLN A 343 17.83 -38.29 3.59
C GLN A 343 19.33 -38.08 3.44
N LEU A 344 19.74 -37.17 2.54
CA LEU A 344 21.15 -36.80 2.35
C LEU A 344 21.78 -36.26 3.64
N ALA A 345 21.07 -35.37 4.34
CA ALA A 345 21.54 -34.78 5.58
C ALA A 345 21.75 -35.81 6.70
N LYS A 346 20.87 -36.81 6.83
CA LYS A 346 21.06 -37.94 7.77
C LYS A 346 22.32 -38.75 7.50
N GLU A 347 22.79 -38.75 6.25
CA GLU A 347 24.03 -39.40 5.82
C GLU A 347 25.24 -38.44 5.84
N GLY A 348 25.10 -37.22 6.36
CA GLY A 348 26.16 -36.22 6.48
C GLY A 348 26.39 -35.38 5.22
N TYR A 349 25.48 -35.41 4.25
CA TYR A 349 25.55 -34.61 3.03
C TYR A 349 24.58 -33.43 3.09
N THR A 350 25.11 -32.25 3.40
CA THR A 350 24.39 -30.96 3.45
C THR A 350 24.76 -30.08 2.26
N PHE A 351 23.96 -29.04 1.97
CA PHE A 351 24.22 -28.10 0.89
C PHE A 351 25.17 -26.97 1.32
N ASP A 352 26.00 -26.51 0.39
CA ASP A 352 26.92 -25.36 0.55
C ASP A 352 26.49 -24.15 -0.29
N LEU A 353 25.54 -24.34 -1.20
CA LEU A 353 25.03 -23.36 -2.15
C LEU A 353 23.48 -23.37 -2.09
N PRO A 354 22.80 -22.35 -2.65
CA PRO A 354 21.36 -22.26 -2.62
C PRO A 354 20.63 -23.43 -3.27
N VAL A 355 19.35 -23.56 -2.91
CA VAL A 355 18.35 -24.33 -3.64
C VAL A 355 17.61 -23.35 -4.56
N PHE A 356 17.85 -23.45 -5.86
CA PHE A 356 17.25 -22.56 -6.86
C PHE A 356 15.92 -23.11 -7.37
N VAL A 357 14.89 -22.27 -7.41
CA VAL A 357 13.63 -22.56 -8.12
C VAL A 357 13.80 -22.14 -9.57
N ASP A 358 13.82 -23.11 -10.48
CA ASP A 358 13.90 -22.95 -11.92
C ASP A 358 12.48 -22.86 -12.51
N GLN A 359 12.03 -21.63 -12.75
CA GLN A 359 10.69 -21.35 -13.26
C GLN A 359 10.74 -20.94 -14.74
N GLU A 360 10.83 -21.92 -15.63
CA GLU A 360 10.91 -21.68 -17.09
C GLU A 360 9.97 -22.57 -17.92
N TYR A 361 8.98 -23.22 -17.29
CA TYR A 361 8.10 -24.15 -17.98
C TYR A 361 7.08 -23.41 -18.88
N PRO A 362 7.19 -23.49 -20.23
CA PRO A 362 6.38 -22.65 -21.11
C PRO A 362 4.85 -22.79 -20.94
N PRO A 363 4.28 -23.98 -20.67
CA PRO A 363 2.84 -24.13 -20.39
C PRO A 363 2.34 -23.33 -19.19
N MET A 364 3.22 -22.92 -18.27
CA MET A 364 2.88 -22.00 -17.17
C MET A 364 2.33 -20.67 -17.65
N LEU A 365 2.75 -20.18 -18.83
CA LEU A 365 2.26 -18.91 -19.37
C LEU A 365 0.77 -18.98 -19.77
N GLU A 366 0.27 -20.17 -20.14
CA GLU A 366 -1.13 -20.39 -20.44
C GLU A 366 -1.94 -20.65 -19.16
N ALA A 367 -1.44 -21.52 -18.27
CA ALA A 367 -2.13 -21.88 -17.03
C ALA A 367 -2.19 -20.73 -16.01
N VAL A 368 -1.14 -19.91 -15.95
CA VAL A 368 -0.99 -18.78 -15.03
C VAL A 368 -0.68 -17.52 -15.84
N PRO A 369 -1.68 -16.89 -16.48
CA PRO A 369 -1.44 -15.81 -17.45
C PRO A 369 -0.94 -14.50 -16.81
N SER A 370 -1.22 -14.28 -15.52
CA SER A 370 -0.80 -13.08 -14.79
C SER A 370 0.69 -13.13 -14.44
N LYS A 371 1.44 -12.08 -14.84
CA LYS A 371 2.83 -11.85 -14.40
C LYS A 371 2.96 -11.76 -12.88
N ALA A 372 2.00 -11.08 -12.23
CA ALA A 372 1.98 -10.96 -10.78
C ALA A 372 1.77 -12.34 -10.11
N GLU A 373 0.91 -13.18 -10.66
CA GLU A 373 0.63 -14.50 -10.09
C GLU A 373 1.82 -15.46 -10.25
N ARG A 374 2.49 -15.47 -11.40
CA ARG A 374 3.74 -16.23 -11.56
C ARG A 374 4.82 -15.76 -10.58
N THR A 375 4.94 -14.46 -10.37
CA THR A 375 5.86 -13.89 -9.36
C THR A 375 5.48 -14.35 -7.95
N ARG A 376 4.19 -14.40 -7.63
CA ARG A 376 3.70 -14.92 -6.36
C ARG A 376 4.03 -16.39 -6.17
N LEU A 377 3.80 -17.24 -7.17
CA LEU A 377 4.11 -18.68 -7.11
C LEU A 377 5.61 -18.92 -6.86
N LEU A 378 6.48 -18.26 -7.65
CA LEU A 378 7.94 -18.33 -7.44
C LEU A 378 8.34 -17.89 -6.03
N ARG A 379 7.77 -16.77 -5.55
CA ARG A 379 8.00 -16.31 -4.18
C ARG A 379 7.54 -17.35 -3.17
N THR A 380 6.33 -17.89 -3.32
CA THR A 380 5.75 -18.89 -2.42
C THR A 380 6.64 -20.13 -2.33
N GLU A 381 7.14 -20.66 -3.44
CA GLU A 381 8.04 -21.81 -3.41
C GLU A 381 9.36 -21.51 -2.70
N MET A 382 9.96 -20.35 -2.97
CA MET A 382 11.16 -19.89 -2.25
C MET A 382 10.89 -19.69 -0.75
N VAL A 383 9.70 -19.21 -0.37
CA VAL A 383 9.27 -19.10 1.04
C VAL A 383 9.24 -20.47 1.70
N MET A 384 8.61 -21.44 1.05
CA MET A 384 8.52 -22.79 1.60
C MET A 384 9.90 -23.43 1.77
N LEU A 385 10.82 -23.21 0.82
CA LEU A 385 12.21 -23.69 0.94
C LEU A 385 12.92 -23.07 2.14
N ASP A 386 12.80 -21.75 2.35
CA ASP A 386 13.35 -21.04 3.51
C ASP A 386 12.81 -21.60 4.83
N GLN A 387 11.49 -21.81 4.92
CA GLN A 387 10.83 -22.39 6.09
C GLN A 387 11.28 -23.82 6.40
N LYS A 388 11.75 -24.57 5.39
CA LYS A 388 12.34 -25.91 5.58
C LYS A 388 13.82 -25.88 5.93
N GLY A 389 14.43 -24.71 6.03
CA GLY A 389 15.83 -24.52 6.41
C GLY A 389 16.81 -24.45 5.24
N TYR A 390 16.32 -24.34 4.00
CA TYR A 390 17.15 -24.19 2.82
C TYR A 390 17.39 -22.72 2.50
N TYR A 391 18.49 -22.39 1.85
CA TYR A 391 18.72 -21.06 1.32
C TYR A 391 18.09 -20.96 -0.09
N PRO A 392 16.91 -20.36 -0.29
CA PRO A 392 16.32 -20.21 -1.62
C PRO A 392 17.06 -19.24 -2.53
N GLY A 393 17.00 -19.53 -3.82
CA GLY A 393 17.23 -18.56 -4.90
C GLY A 393 16.29 -18.83 -6.06
N MET A 394 16.28 -17.94 -7.05
CA MET A 394 15.56 -18.13 -8.31
C MET A 394 16.52 -18.36 -9.46
N TYR A 395 16.13 -19.23 -10.39
CA TYR A 395 16.81 -19.44 -11.66
C TYR A 395 15.84 -19.26 -12.84
N MET A 396 16.28 -18.48 -13.84
CA MET A 396 15.56 -18.25 -15.09
C MET A 396 16.54 -17.78 -16.19
N GLY A 397 16.19 -18.01 -17.44
CA GLY A 397 16.75 -17.35 -18.60
C GLY A 397 16.46 -15.86 -18.60
N ALA A 398 17.42 -15.07 -19.08
CA ALA A 398 17.40 -13.61 -18.95
C ALA A 398 16.18 -12.92 -19.57
N TYR A 399 15.64 -13.48 -20.67
CA TYR A 399 14.40 -12.97 -21.27
C TYR A 399 13.18 -13.33 -20.44
N TRP A 400 13.11 -14.56 -19.91
CA TRP A 400 11.99 -15.01 -19.10
C TRP A 400 11.85 -14.17 -17.82
N ALA A 401 12.96 -13.98 -17.11
CA ALA A 401 13.05 -13.11 -15.94
C ALA A 401 12.55 -11.68 -16.23
N GLN A 402 12.85 -11.14 -17.42
CA GLN A 402 12.42 -9.79 -17.80
C GLN A 402 10.92 -9.74 -18.17
N ALA A 403 10.47 -10.71 -18.96
CA ALA A 403 9.15 -10.68 -19.59
C ALA A 403 8.04 -11.19 -18.67
N TYR A 404 8.30 -12.25 -17.90
CA TYR A 404 7.22 -13.07 -17.31
C TYR A 404 7.15 -13.07 -15.80
N VAL A 405 8.17 -12.57 -15.10
CA VAL A 405 8.27 -12.48 -13.64
C VAL A 405 8.70 -11.07 -13.23
N ASP A 406 8.24 -10.56 -12.09
CA ASP A 406 8.77 -9.32 -11.51
C ASP A 406 10.07 -9.59 -10.72
N THR A 407 11.11 -9.94 -11.46
CA THR A 407 12.43 -10.29 -10.89
C THR A 407 13.04 -9.12 -10.10
N GLU A 408 12.77 -7.88 -10.49
CA GLU A 408 13.29 -6.70 -9.78
C GLU A 408 12.65 -6.58 -8.40
N GLN A 409 11.35 -6.87 -8.27
CA GLN A 409 10.70 -6.95 -6.97
C GLN A 409 11.35 -8.03 -6.09
N LEU A 410 11.59 -9.23 -6.62
CA LEU A 410 12.20 -10.33 -5.86
C LEU A 410 13.64 -10.01 -5.43
N LEU A 411 14.42 -9.33 -6.27
CA LEU A 411 15.75 -8.84 -5.91
C LEU A 411 15.70 -7.80 -4.78
N GLN A 412 14.72 -6.89 -4.79
CA GLN A 412 14.51 -5.91 -3.72
C GLN A 412 14.07 -6.56 -2.40
N GLU A 413 13.38 -7.69 -2.49
CA GLU A 413 13.01 -8.52 -1.33
C GLU A 413 14.21 -9.32 -0.78
N GLY A 414 15.33 -9.37 -1.51
CA GLY A 414 16.59 -9.97 -1.07
C GLY A 414 16.86 -11.37 -1.63
N TYR A 415 16.08 -11.84 -2.60
CA TYR A 415 16.30 -13.15 -3.21
C TYR A 415 17.50 -13.13 -4.17
N ASP A 416 18.27 -14.21 -4.11
CA ASP A 416 19.41 -14.42 -4.98
C ASP A 416 18.97 -14.91 -6.37
N PHE A 417 19.57 -14.35 -7.42
CA PHE A 417 19.24 -14.67 -8.81
C PHE A 417 20.39 -15.36 -9.54
N TRP A 418 20.17 -16.58 -10.01
CA TRP A 418 21.00 -17.28 -10.97
C TRP A 418 20.40 -17.13 -12.37
N VAL A 419 21.13 -16.52 -13.31
CA VAL A 419 20.59 -16.20 -14.64
C VAL A 419 21.26 -16.98 -15.75
N ALA A 420 20.48 -17.47 -16.71
CA ALA A 420 21.01 -17.99 -17.97
C ALA A 420 20.98 -16.93 -19.09
N GLU A 421 22.15 -16.63 -19.66
CA GLU A 421 22.28 -15.78 -20.84
C GLU A 421 23.55 -16.13 -21.61
N TYR A 422 23.41 -16.89 -22.70
CA TYR A 422 24.53 -17.42 -23.47
C TYR A 422 25.13 -16.37 -24.41
N ASN A 423 25.89 -15.44 -23.86
CA ASN A 423 26.48 -14.31 -24.58
C ASN A 423 27.82 -13.87 -23.92
N SER A 424 28.52 -12.90 -24.51
CA SER A 424 29.73 -12.29 -23.93
C SER A 424 29.45 -11.38 -22.74
N THR A 425 28.20 -10.95 -22.55
CA THR A 425 27.72 -10.13 -21.45
C THR A 425 26.32 -10.60 -21.04
N ASN A 426 25.93 -10.41 -19.77
CA ASN A 426 24.56 -10.65 -19.32
C ASN A 426 23.86 -9.35 -18.87
N ARG A 427 22.57 -9.19 -19.18
CA ARG A 427 21.77 -7.98 -18.90
C ARG A 427 21.43 -7.81 -17.42
N TRP A 428 21.65 -8.86 -16.64
CA TRP A 428 21.44 -8.90 -15.20
C TRP A 428 22.77 -8.77 -14.45
N ASP A 429 23.84 -8.34 -15.14
CA ASP A 429 25.13 -8.13 -14.51
C ASP A 429 25.01 -7.03 -13.44
N GLY A 430 25.79 -7.16 -12.38
CA GLY A 430 25.55 -6.42 -11.14
C GLY A 430 24.41 -6.97 -10.26
N ARG A 431 23.37 -7.62 -10.81
CA ARG A 431 22.15 -8.00 -10.06
C ARG A 431 22.01 -9.50 -9.79
N CYS A 432 22.63 -10.36 -10.60
CA CYS A 432 22.66 -11.80 -10.39
C CYS A 432 23.82 -12.23 -9.45
N VAL A 433 23.65 -13.35 -8.75
CA VAL A 433 24.70 -14.00 -7.94
C VAL A 433 25.45 -15.09 -8.70
N MET A 434 24.85 -15.60 -9.77
CA MET A 434 25.45 -16.61 -10.65
C MET A 434 25.00 -16.36 -12.09
N TRP A 435 25.88 -16.61 -13.05
CA TRP A 435 25.59 -16.47 -14.48
C TRP A 435 25.95 -17.75 -15.24
N GLN A 436 24.95 -18.41 -15.82
CA GLN A 436 25.13 -19.50 -16.79
C GLN A 436 25.44 -18.91 -18.16
N TYR A 437 26.69 -19.00 -18.58
CA TYR A 437 27.19 -18.33 -19.79
C TYR A 437 27.25 -19.26 -21.01
N THR A 438 27.16 -20.58 -20.83
CA THR A 438 27.03 -21.54 -21.93
C THR A 438 26.38 -22.84 -21.46
N SER A 439 25.64 -23.48 -22.37
CA SER A 439 25.08 -24.84 -22.20
C SER A 439 25.82 -25.91 -23.01
N THR A 440 26.97 -25.57 -23.60
CA THR A 440 27.73 -26.46 -24.48
C THR A 440 29.17 -26.64 -24.02
N GLY A 441 29.44 -26.42 -22.74
CA GLY A 441 30.74 -26.65 -22.13
C GLY A 441 31.16 -28.12 -22.15
N ARG A 442 32.44 -28.36 -21.81
CA ARG A 442 33.04 -29.70 -21.71
C ARG A 442 33.85 -29.78 -20.43
N VAL A 443 33.61 -30.81 -19.63
CA VAL A 443 34.29 -31.05 -18.36
C VAL A 443 34.75 -32.52 -18.31
N PRO A 444 36.04 -32.80 -18.07
CA PRO A 444 36.52 -34.15 -17.84
C PRO A 444 35.69 -34.90 -16.78
N GLY A 445 35.36 -36.15 -17.06
CA GLY A 445 34.48 -36.97 -16.20
C GLY A 445 32.99 -36.87 -16.51
N ILE A 446 32.57 -35.97 -17.41
CA ILE A 446 31.18 -35.84 -17.88
C ILE A 446 31.11 -36.09 -19.38
N GLN A 447 30.20 -36.96 -19.81
CA GLN A 447 29.91 -37.18 -21.23
C GLN A 447 28.89 -36.17 -21.74
N GLY A 448 29.12 -35.59 -22.92
CA GLY A 448 28.18 -34.65 -23.51
C GLY A 448 28.41 -33.20 -23.07
N ASN A 449 27.37 -32.39 -23.22
CA ASN A 449 27.42 -30.97 -22.92
C ASN A 449 27.23 -30.72 -21.43
N VAL A 450 27.89 -29.69 -20.93
CA VAL A 450 27.80 -29.24 -19.53
C VAL A 450 27.45 -27.76 -19.51
N ASP A 451 26.49 -27.40 -18.67
CA ASP A 451 26.15 -26.03 -18.38
C ASP A 451 27.22 -25.40 -17.47
N MET A 452 27.78 -24.27 -17.90
CA MET A 452 28.92 -23.63 -17.24
C MET A 452 28.52 -22.27 -16.69
N ASN A 453 28.97 -22.02 -15.45
CA ASN A 453 28.55 -20.89 -14.65
C ASN A 453 29.72 -20.09 -14.08
N TYR A 454 29.52 -18.79 -13.96
CA TYR A 454 30.30 -17.91 -13.09
C TYR A 454 29.52 -17.66 -11.81
N LEU A 455 30.04 -18.10 -10.66
CA LEU A 455 29.52 -17.77 -9.34
C LEU A 455 30.17 -16.46 -8.84
N TYR A 456 29.36 -15.47 -8.46
CA TYR A 456 29.83 -14.17 -8.00
C TYR A 456 29.76 -13.99 -6.47
N LYS A 457 28.97 -14.81 -5.79
CA LYS A 457 28.73 -14.71 -4.35
C LYS A 457 29.38 -15.88 -3.62
N ASP A 458 30.19 -15.58 -2.60
CA ASP A 458 30.72 -16.60 -1.72
C ASP A 458 29.68 -16.94 -0.64
N TYR A 459 29.12 -18.14 -0.71
CA TYR A 459 28.19 -18.65 0.30
C TYR A 459 28.88 -19.23 1.53
N THR A 460 30.22 -19.29 1.55
CA THR A 460 30.98 -19.79 2.70
C THR A 460 30.73 -18.90 3.92
N GLY A 461 30.18 -19.48 4.99
CA GLY A 461 29.80 -18.74 6.21
C GLY A 461 28.43 -18.06 6.13
N ILE A 462 27.73 -18.13 4.99
CA ILE A 462 26.30 -17.83 4.86
C ILE A 462 25.51 -19.14 5.01
N ILE A 463 25.93 -20.16 4.27
CA ILE A 463 25.41 -21.53 4.34
C ILE A 463 26.52 -22.36 4.99
N ASP A 464 26.37 -22.69 6.29
CA ASP A 464 27.30 -23.60 6.96
C ASP A 464 26.76 -25.03 6.88
N GLY A 465 27.56 -25.94 6.37
CA GLY A 465 27.17 -27.34 6.20
C GLY A 465 27.03 -28.14 7.50
N SER A 466 27.04 -27.51 8.68
CA SER A 466 26.92 -28.17 9.99
C SER A 466 25.49 -28.13 10.55
N ASP A 467 24.66 -27.23 10.03
CA ASP A 467 23.23 -27.19 10.27
C ASP A 467 22.50 -27.14 8.93
N ASN A 468 21.56 -28.07 8.71
CA ASN A 468 20.65 -28.04 7.55
C ASN A 468 19.62 -26.89 7.66
N THR A 469 19.92 -25.86 8.45
CA THR A 469 19.20 -24.60 8.62
C THR A 469 20.05 -23.47 8.05
N GLY A 470 20.56 -23.68 6.82
CA GLY A 470 21.45 -22.76 6.12
C GLY A 470 20.98 -21.33 6.36
N GLY A 471 21.89 -20.51 6.91
CA GLY A 471 21.58 -19.20 7.46
C GLY A 471 20.65 -18.39 6.57
N ASN A 472 19.40 -18.34 7.00
CA ASN A 472 18.40 -17.31 6.79
C ASN A 472 18.78 -16.30 5.68
N PRO A 473 18.45 -16.53 4.39
CA PRO A 473 18.31 -15.43 3.43
C PRO A 473 17.24 -14.51 4.01
N GLY A 474 17.68 -13.51 4.77
CA GLY A 474 16.94 -12.88 5.86
C GLY A 474 15.42 -13.03 5.79
N GLN A 475 14.88 -13.99 6.56
CA GLN A 475 13.49 -14.24 6.93
C GLN A 475 12.52 -13.35 6.17
N ILE A 476 11.82 -13.92 5.19
CA ILE A 476 10.93 -13.20 4.28
C ILE A 476 10.06 -12.20 5.04
N LYS A 477 10.27 -10.92 4.71
CA LYS A 477 9.64 -9.81 5.40
C LYS A 477 8.46 -9.30 4.60
N TYR A 478 7.32 -9.25 5.26
CA TYR A 478 6.15 -8.58 4.74
C TYR A 478 6.15 -7.12 5.18
N SER A 479 5.47 -6.26 4.42
CA SER A 479 5.34 -4.84 4.77
C SER A 479 3.88 -4.52 5.03
N VAL A 480 3.56 -4.05 6.23
CA VAL A 480 2.20 -3.63 6.61
C VAL A 480 2.20 -2.18 7.06
N TYR A 481 1.08 -1.48 6.89
CA TYR A 481 0.87 -0.18 7.49
C TYR A 481 0.34 -0.36 8.91
N ASP A 482 1.17 -0.09 9.91
CA ASP A 482 0.80 -0.17 11.33
C ASP A 482 -0.09 1.01 11.71
N THR A 483 -1.38 0.77 11.90
CA THR A 483 -2.36 1.80 12.23
C THR A 483 -2.16 2.39 13.62
N ASN A 484 -1.50 1.68 14.53
CA ASN A 484 -1.21 2.18 15.88
C ASN A 484 -0.03 3.16 15.86
N ALA A 485 0.98 2.89 15.03
CA ALA A 485 2.17 3.73 14.90
C ALA A 485 2.07 4.78 13.77
N GLY A 486 1.15 4.61 12.82
CA GLY A 486 1.01 5.45 11.63
C GLY A 486 2.19 5.33 10.66
N THR A 487 2.85 4.16 10.62
CA THR A 487 4.07 3.93 9.81
C THR A 487 4.05 2.57 9.14
N VAL A 488 4.78 2.43 8.02
CA VAL A 488 4.99 1.11 7.40
C VAL A 488 6.04 0.34 8.20
N ARG A 489 5.69 -0.88 8.59
CA ARG A 489 6.54 -1.84 9.29
C ARG A 489 6.88 -2.99 8.34
N THR A 490 8.17 -3.28 8.20
CA THR A 490 8.67 -4.45 7.46
C THR A 490 9.34 -5.40 8.45
N ASP A 491 8.81 -6.61 8.59
CA ASP A 491 9.26 -7.62 9.56
C ASP A 491 8.89 -9.01 9.05
N THR A 492 9.38 -10.06 9.71
CA THR A 492 9.09 -11.45 9.33
C THR A 492 7.60 -11.74 9.49
N VAL A 493 7.07 -12.70 8.72
CA VAL A 493 5.65 -13.05 8.78
C VAL A 493 5.23 -13.49 10.19
N GLU A 494 6.08 -14.24 10.88
CA GLU A 494 5.85 -14.70 12.24
C GLU A 494 5.75 -13.53 13.22
N ASN A 495 6.65 -12.55 13.09
CA ASN A 495 6.65 -11.37 13.95
C ASN A 495 5.44 -10.48 13.68
N LEU A 496 5.08 -10.28 12.41
CA LEU A 496 3.91 -9.48 12.04
C LEU A 496 2.61 -10.14 12.49
N VAL A 497 2.42 -11.43 12.18
CA VAL A 497 1.22 -12.16 12.58
C VAL A 497 1.11 -12.19 14.11
N ALA A 498 2.19 -12.45 14.84
CA ALA A 498 2.16 -12.40 16.30
C ALA A 498 1.82 -11.00 16.84
N ALA A 499 2.32 -9.94 16.20
CA ALA A 499 2.03 -8.57 16.61
C ALA A 499 0.58 -8.18 16.32
N ILE A 500 0.01 -8.66 15.20
CA ILE A 500 -1.42 -8.52 14.87
C ILE A 500 -2.26 -9.26 15.92
N VAL A 501 -1.98 -10.54 16.16
CA VAL A 501 -2.71 -11.36 17.13
C VAL A 501 -2.66 -10.76 18.54
N ASN A 502 -1.50 -10.24 18.94
CA ASN A 502 -1.34 -9.60 20.24
C ASN A 502 -2.06 -8.24 20.32
N ASN A 503 -2.20 -7.52 19.21
CA ASN A 503 -3.03 -6.33 19.13
C ASN A 503 -4.52 -6.67 19.30
N GLU A 504 -4.97 -7.71 18.60
CA GLU A 504 -6.37 -8.12 18.53
C GLU A 504 -6.86 -8.81 19.80
N VAL A 505 -6.21 -9.90 20.19
CA VAL A 505 -6.66 -10.79 21.27
C VAL A 505 -5.60 -11.03 22.32
N GLY A 506 -4.54 -10.21 22.39
CA GLY A 506 -3.41 -10.41 23.30
C GLY A 506 -3.80 -10.54 24.77
N SER A 507 -4.88 -9.90 25.21
CA SER A 507 -5.44 -10.07 26.57
C SER A 507 -5.91 -11.50 26.88
N GLY A 508 -6.00 -12.37 25.87
CA GLY A 508 -6.55 -13.71 25.96
C GLY A 508 -8.07 -13.74 26.13
N LEU A 509 -8.73 -12.57 26.16
CA LEU A 509 -10.16 -12.44 26.45
C LEU A 509 -10.57 -13.25 27.69
N GLU A 510 -9.73 -13.21 28.72
CA GLU A 510 -9.86 -13.93 30.00
C GLU A 510 -9.67 -15.46 29.95
N LEU A 511 -9.34 -16.04 28.78
CA LEU A 511 -8.83 -17.41 28.73
C LEU A 511 -7.45 -17.50 29.36
N THR A 512 -7.09 -18.70 29.81
CA THR A 512 -5.75 -19.00 30.34
C THR A 512 -5.23 -20.33 29.75
N GLY A 513 -3.94 -20.61 29.95
CA GLY A 513 -3.36 -21.90 29.58
C GLY A 513 -3.53 -22.28 28.11
N LEU A 514 -3.93 -23.54 27.87
CA LEU A 514 -4.08 -24.11 26.52
C LEU A 514 -5.24 -23.48 25.74
N ASP A 515 -6.31 -23.08 26.42
CA ASP A 515 -7.46 -22.42 25.79
C ASP A 515 -7.04 -21.05 25.23
N ARG A 516 -6.25 -20.28 26.01
CA ARG A 516 -5.67 -19.03 25.54
C ARG A 516 -4.76 -19.23 24.34
N ALA A 517 -3.92 -20.27 24.36
CA ALA A 517 -3.07 -20.62 23.23
C ALA A 517 -3.90 -21.03 21.99
N SER A 518 -5.02 -21.72 22.18
CA SER A 518 -5.95 -22.09 21.11
C SER A 518 -6.58 -20.85 20.48
N LEU A 519 -6.97 -19.85 21.27
CA LEU A 519 -7.49 -18.58 20.75
C LEU A 519 -6.44 -17.86 19.90
N TYR A 520 -5.20 -17.78 20.40
CA TYR A 520 -4.09 -17.18 19.65
C TYR A 520 -3.86 -17.90 18.32
N LYS A 521 -3.96 -19.23 18.28
CA LYS A 521 -3.80 -20.01 17.04
C LYS A 521 -4.90 -19.72 16.03
N ALA A 522 -6.17 -19.70 16.45
CA ALA A 522 -7.28 -19.38 15.57
C ALA A 522 -7.11 -17.98 14.96
N GLN A 523 -6.75 -16.99 15.80
CA GLN A 523 -6.50 -15.63 15.34
C GLN A 523 -5.26 -15.53 14.45
N ALA A 524 -4.19 -16.28 14.72
CA ALA A 524 -2.96 -16.29 13.93
C ALA A 524 -3.21 -16.79 12.51
N VAL A 525 -3.91 -17.91 12.36
CA VAL A 525 -4.24 -18.46 11.04
C VAL A 525 -5.18 -17.51 10.28
N ALA A 526 -6.19 -16.94 10.95
CA ALA A 526 -7.06 -15.95 10.31
C ALA A 526 -6.31 -14.67 9.87
N ALA A 527 -5.40 -14.15 10.71
CA ALA A 527 -4.61 -12.97 10.39
C ALA A 527 -3.61 -13.24 9.26
N HIS A 528 -2.93 -14.38 9.30
CA HIS A 528 -1.98 -14.76 8.25
C HIS A 528 -2.68 -15.00 6.92
N THR A 529 -3.78 -15.76 6.92
CA THR A 529 -4.57 -15.99 5.71
C THR A 529 -5.07 -14.67 5.11
N TRP A 530 -5.49 -13.73 5.96
CA TRP A 530 -5.92 -12.40 5.50
C TRP A 530 -4.76 -11.62 4.86
N LEU A 531 -3.55 -11.67 5.44
CA LEU A 531 -2.37 -11.06 4.81
C LEU A 531 -2.11 -11.68 3.42
N LEU A 532 -2.13 -13.01 3.30
CA LEU A 532 -1.95 -13.70 2.01
C LEU A 532 -3.04 -13.29 1.00
N TYR A 533 -4.29 -13.18 1.44
CA TYR A 533 -5.39 -12.67 0.63
C TYR A 533 -5.10 -11.25 0.14
N GLN A 534 -4.66 -10.34 1.01
CA GLN A 534 -4.35 -8.95 0.63
C GLN A 534 -3.21 -8.86 -0.39
N TYR A 535 -2.12 -9.63 -0.19
CA TYR A 535 -1.00 -9.65 -1.13
C TYR A 535 -1.37 -10.27 -2.48
N SER A 536 -2.17 -11.33 -2.50
CA SER A 536 -2.69 -11.90 -3.76
C SER A 536 -3.59 -10.93 -4.53
N HIS A 537 -4.14 -9.91 -3.85
CA HIS A 537 -4.91 -8.82 -4.46
C HIS A 537 -4.08 -7.55 -4.70
N ASN A 538 -2.74 -7.67 -4.73
CA ASN A 538 -1.78 -6.59 -4.99
C ASN A 538 -1.83 -5.43 -3.98
N VAL A 539 -2.23 -5.70 -2.74
CA VAL A 539 -2.14 -4.71 -1.65
C VAL A 539 -0.73 -4.77 -1.06
N ALA A 540 0.14 -3.87 -1.53
CA ALA A 540 1.56 -3.86 -1.14
C ALA A 540 1.81 -3.59 0.35
N THR A 541 0.93 -2.83 1.01
CA THR A 541 1.01 -2.52 2.45
C THR A 541 -0.36 -2.62 3.12
N PRO A 542 -0.83 -3.83 3.48
CA PRO A 542 -2.09 -4.00 4.19
C PRO A 542 -2.11 -3.23 5.51
N SER A 543 -3.22 -2.57 5.84
CA SER A 543 -3.36 -1.77 7.07
C SER A 543 -3.85 -2.64 8.23
N VAL A 544 -3.07 -2.70 9.31
CA VAL A 544 -3.37 -3.49 10.52
C VAL A 544 -2.80 -2.82 11.77
N GLY A 545 -3.36 -3.10 12.94
CA GLY A 545 -2.76 -2.67 14.21
C GLY A 545 -1.67 -3.65 14.65
N LEU A 546 -0.50 -3.15 15.04
CA LEU A 546 0.56 -3.98 15.61
C LEU A 546 0.77 -3.69 17.09
N LYS A 547 1.07 -4.73 17.88
CA LYS A 547 1.45 -4.60 19.28
C LYS A 547 2.54 -5.60 19.66
N TYR A 548 3.72 -5.09 19.99
CA TYR A 548 4.88 -5.90 20.39
C TYR A 548 5.11 -6.00 21.91
N SER A 549 4.25 -5.34 22.71
CA SER A 549 4.34 -5.29 24.18
C SER A 549 3.28 -6.17 24.85
N GLY A 550 3.47 -6.47 26.14
CA GLY A 550 2.53 -7.30 26.92
C GLY A 550 2.68 -8.78 26.63
N GLU A 551 1.59 -9.46 26.25
CA GLU A 551 1.54 -10.91 26.04
C GLU A 551 2.19 -11.39 24.72
N TYR A 552 2.90 -10.51 24.00
CA TYR A 552 3.51 -10.79 22.70
C TYR A 552 4.34 -12.08 22.69
N ALA A 553 5.11 -12.35 23.74
CA ALA A 553 5.93 -13.57 23.82
C ALA A 553 5.08 -14.85 23.82
N ALA A 554 3.98 -14.88 24.57
CA ALA A 554 3.08 -16.03 24.62
C ALA A 554 2.31 -16.19 23.29
N VAL A 555 1.89 -15.06 22.70
CA VAL A 555 1.27 -15.03 21.38
C VAL A 555 2.21 -15.55 20.30
N LYS A 556 3.49 -15.13 20.33
CA LYS A 556 4.51 -15.56 19.37
C LYS A 556 4.71 -17.07 19.40
N VAL A 557 4.81 -17.68 20.59
CA VAL A 557 4.90 -19.13 20.74
C VAL A 557 3.71 -19.85 20.09
N ALA A 558 2.49 -19.35 20.30
CA ALA A 558 1.30 -19.95 19.69
C ALA A 558 1.25 -19.72 18.17
N THR A 559 1.66 -18.54 17.71
CA THR A 559 1.74 -18.16 16.30
C THR A 559 2.72 -19.05 15.55
N ASP A 560 3.92 -19.25 16.08
CA ASP A 560 4.97 -20.06 15.46
C ASP A 560 4.56 -21.52 15.23
N GLN A 561 3.63 -22.03 16.04
CA GLN A 561 3.10 -23.38 15.88
C GLN A 561 2.10 -23.52 14.73
N VAL A 562 1.54 -22.40 14.25
CA VAL A 562 0.48 -22.41 13.22
C VAL A 562 0.67 -21.44 12.09
N VAL A 563 1.78 -20.69 12.06
CA VAL A 563 2.05 -19.69 11.02
C VAL A 563 2.12 -20.32 9.64
N ASP A 564 2.49 -21.60 9.54
CA ASP A 564 2.48 -22.33 8.27
C ASP A 564 1.07 -22.72 7.81
N TYR A 565 0.00 -22.50 8.59
CA TYR A 565 -1.36 -22.80 8.13
C TYR A 565 -2.08 -21.57 7.61
N TYR A 566 -2.92 -21.79 6.60
CA TYR A 566 -3.85 -20.79 6.08
C TYR A 566 -5.18 -21.44 5.67
N LEU A 567 -6.24 -20.64 5.54
CA LEU A 567 -7.53 -21.09 5.02
C LEU A 567 -7.63 -20.83 3.53
N ALA A 568 -7.96 -21.85 2.76
CA ALA A 568 -8.17 -21.76 1.33
C ALA A 568 -9.64 -21.98 0.95
N TYR A 569 -10.17 -21.17 0.05
CA TYR A 569 -11.43 -21.42 -0.66
C TYR A 569 -11.13 -21.56 -2.15
N ASP A 570 -11.56 -22.67 -2.75
CA ASP A 570 -11.22 -23.03 -4.14
C ASP A 570 -9.71 -22.98 -4.44
N GLY A 571 -8.90 -23.48 -3.49
CA GLY A 571 -7.44 -23.56 -3.62
C GLY A 571 -6.70 -22.23 -3.52
N LYS A 572 -7.38 -21.13 -3.14
CA LYS A 572 -6.79 -19.80 -2.96
C LYS A 572 -6.99 -19.31 -1.54
N ALA A 573 -6.04 -18.54 -1.01
CA ALA A 573 -6.18 -17.90 0.30
C ALA A 573 -7.54 -17.17 0.40
N ALA A 574 -8.31 -17.50 1.44
CA ALA A 574 -9.64 -16.96 1.67
C ALA A 574 -9.56 -15.57 2.33
N CYS A 575 -10.53 -14.68 2.07
CA CYS A 575 -10.67 -13.45 2.81
C CYS A 575 -11.15 -13.75 4.24
N THR A 576 -10.22 -13.87 5.19
CA THR A 576 -10.51 -14.25 6.60
C THR A 576 -10.60 -13.03 7.50
N VAL A 577 -11.44 -12.07 7.11
CA VAL A 577 -11.78 -10.93 7.98
C VAL A 577 -12.42 -11.41 9.27
N TYR A 578 -12.12 -10.70 10.35
CA TYR A 578 -12.60 -11.01 11.68
C TYR A 578 -13.04 -9.73 12.38
N THR A 579 -13.88 -9.88 13.39
CA THR A 579 -14.55 -8.78 14.09
C THR A 579 -14.43 -8.99 15.60
N SER A 580 -14.51 -7.91 16.37
CA SER A 580 -14.47 -8.03 17.83
C SER A 580 -15.62 -8.88 18.35
N CYS A 581 -16.86 -8.52 18.02
CA CYS A 581 -18.05 -9.17 18.53
C CYS A 581 -19.23 -9.10 17.55
N ASN A 582 -19.94 -10.21 17.40
CA ASN A 582 -21.17 -10.33 16.60
C ASN A 582 -22.41 -10.02 17.45
N ASN A 583 -23.56 -9.76 16.81
CA ASN A 583 -24.86 -9.64 17.47
C ASN A 583 -25.45 -10.99 17.93
N GLY A 584 -24.64 -12.03 18.06
CA GLY A 584 -25.03 -13.43 18.23
C GLY A 584 -25.05 -14.27 16.94
N LYS A 585 -24.96 -13.62 15.77
CA LYS A 585 -24.80 -14.27 14.47
C LYS A 585 -23.90 -13.44 13.57
N THR A 586 -23.26 -14.06 12.58
CA THR A 586 -22.44 -13.34 11.59
C THR A 586 -23.28 -12.48 10.64
N GLN A 587 -22.67 -11.43 10.11
CA GLN A 587 -23.11 -10.61 9.00
C GLN A 587 -22.56 -11.17 7.68
N ALA A 588 -23.27 -10.93 6.56
CA ALA A 588 -22.82 -11.28 5.22
C ALA A 588 -21.93 -10.17 4.62
N SER A 589 -20.87 -10.58 3.93
CA SER A 589 -20.04 -9.71 3.09
C SER A 589 -20.86 -9.03 1.97
N SER A 590 -21.81 -9.74 1.38
CA SER A 590 -22.68 -9.23 0.31
C SER A 590 -23.58 -8.09 0.78
N ASP A 591 -24.03 -8.14 2.03
CA ASP A 591 -24.95 -7.16 2.59
C ASP A 591 -24.22 -5.87 3.00
N TYR A 592 -22.93 -5.98 3.37
CA TYR A 592 -22.14 -4.87 3.89
C TYR A 592 -21.25 -4.20 2.82
N TRP A 593 -20.47 -5.00 2.08
CA TRP A 593 -19.52 -4.55 1.05
C TRP A 593 -20.02 -4.70 -0.38
N ASN A 594 -21.21 -5.29 -0.58
CA ASN A 594 -21.70 -5.68 -1.91
C ASN A 594 -20.73 -6.65 -2.63
N GLN A 595 -20.00 -7.46 -1.86
CA GLN A 595 -19.10 -8.50 -2.36
C GLN A 595 -19.60 -9.87 -1.92
N ASN A 596 -19.89 -10.76 -2.87
CA ASN A 596 -20.39 -12.09 -2.54
C ASN A 596 -19.23 -13.08 -2.33
N LEU A 597 -18.83 -13.28 -1.07
CA LEU A 597 -17.87 -14.30 -0.67
C LEU A 597 -18.64 -15.45 0.02
N PRO A 598 -18.77 -16.65 -0.59
CA PRO A 598 -19.66 -17.71 -0.10
C PRO A 598 -19.39 -18.19 1.33
N TYR A 599 -18.14 -18.06 1.78
CA TYR A 599 -17.67 -18.41 3.12
C TYR A 599 -17.82 -17.27 4.14
N LEU A 600 -18.25 -16.07 3.73
CA LEU A 600 -18.57 -14.92 4.60
C LEU A 600 -20.05 -14.57 4.51
N LYS A 601 -20.89 -15.50 5.00
CA LYS A 601 -22.35 -15.42 4.96
C LYS A 601 -22.95 -14.95 6.28
N ALA A 602 -24.16 -14.40 6.20
CA ALA A 602 -24.95 -14.07 7.36
C ALA A 602 -25.44 -15.34 8.06
N GLY A 603 -25.74 -15.23 9.35
CA GLY A 603 -26.50 -16.23 10.08
C GLY A 603 -25.69 -17.40 10.65
N ILE A 604 -24.37 -17.42 10.52
CA ILE A 604 -23.53 -18.39 11.25
C ILE A 604 -23.67 -18.09 12.74
N ASP A 605 -23.99 -19.12 13.53
CA ASP A 605 -24.25 -18.96 14.96
C ASP A 605 -23.00 -18.49 15.70
N SER A 606 -23.19 -17.52 16.58
CA SER A 606 -22.13 -16.90 17.38
C SER A 606 -22.69 -16.64 18.80
N PRO A 607 -23.29 -17.65 19.47
CA PRO A 607 -24.13 -17.44 20.64
C PRO A 607 -23.31 -16.97 21.85
N TYR A 608 -22.02 -17.32 21.92
CA TYR A 608 -21.13 -16.93 23.00
C TYR A 608 -20.76 -15.46 22.99
N ASP A 609 -20.94 -14.76 21.87
CA ASP A 609 -20.95 -13.30 21.93
C ASP A 609 -21.96 -12.84 22.98
N LYS A 610 -23.14 -13.48 23.04
CA LYS A 610 -24.21 -13.10 23.97
C LYS A 610 -24.06 -13.61 25.38
N THR A 611 -23.56 -14.83 25.51
CA THR A 611 -23.68 -15.61 26.74
C THR A 611 -22.37 -15.74 27.49
N TRP A 612 -21.24 -15.39 26.87
CA TRP A 612 -19.99 -15.37 27.60
C TRP A 612 -19.98 -14.18 28.56
N SER A 613 -19.93 -14.49 29.86
CA SER A 613 -19.71 -13.57 30.98
C SER A 613 -18.65 -12.49 30.76
N ASN A 614 -17.61 -12.76 29.97
CA ASN A 614 -16.45 -11.87 29.80
C ASN A 614 -16.48 -11.13 28.45
N ALA A 615 -17.54 -11.30 27.66
CA ALA A 615 -17.77 -10.55 26.44
C ALA A 615 -18.15 -9.09 26.75
N VAL A 616 -17.22 -8.31 27.27
CA VAL A 616 -17.43 -6.89 27.66
C VAL A 616 -17.81 -5.99 26.49
N ASN A 617 -17.51 -6.43 25.26
CA ASN A 617 -17.88 -5.74 24.03
C ASN A 617 -19.25 -6.17 23.49
N TYR A 618 -19.87 -7.20 24.07
CA TYR A 618 -21.25 -7.57 23.82
C TYR A 618 -22.15 -7.03 24.93
N GLN A 619 -22.95 -5.99 24.64
CA GLN A 619 -24.17 -5.58 25.35
C GLN A 619 -24.90 -4.58 24.41
N PRO A 620 -26.19 -4.24 24.60
CA PRO A 620 -26.76 -3.09 23.90
C PRO A 620 -25.94 -1.85 24.30
N LYS A 621 -24.98 -1.44 23.47
CA LYS A 621 -24.12 -0.30 23.75
C LYS A 621 -24.95 0.94 23.48
N VAL A 622 -25.37 1.58 24.56
CA VAL A 622 -26.12 2.84 24.53
C VAL A 622 -25.10 3.95 24.28
N SER A 623 -25.25 4.68 23.18
CA SER A 623 -24.51 5.93 23.02
C SER A 623 -25.09 6.99 23.93
N TYR A 624 -24.24 7.85 24.50
CA TYR A 624 -24.70 9.11 25.10
C TYR A 624 -25.56 9.87 24.10
N SER A 625 -26.54 10.64 24.57
CA SER A 625 -27.45 11.37 23.69
C SER A 625 -26.68 12.25 22.69
N ARG A 626 -27.20 12.31 21.46
CA ARG A 626 -26.72 13.22 20.41
C ARG A 626 -27.81 14.21 20.06
N THR A 627 -27.41 15.45 19.83
CA THR A 627 -28.32 16.49 19.32
C THR A 627 -28.56 16.30 17.83
N THR A 628 -29.65 16.86 17.30
CA THR A 628 -29.91 16.82 15.86
C THR A 628 -28.78 17.48 15.06
N ALA A 629 -28.15 18.52 15.61
CA ALA A 629 -27.00 19.17 14.99
C ALA A 629 -25.81 18.21 14.81
N GLN A 630 -25.50 17.40 15.83
CA GLN A 630 -24.44 16.38 15.73
C GLN A 630 -24.78 15.29 14.71
N ILE A 631 -26.05 14.85 14.67
CA ILE A 631 -26.48 13.87 13.65
C ILE A 631 -26.29 14.43 12.24
N ARG A 632 -26.65 15.69 11.99
CA ARG A 632 -26.42 16.33 10.69
C ARG A 632 -24.94 16.40 10.33
N GLN A 633 -24.07 16.72 11.30
CA GLN A 633 -22.62 16.74 11.07
C GLN A 633 -22.09 15.37 10.61
N TYR A 634 -22.55 14.27 11.22
CA TYR A 634 -22.16 12.92 10.77
C TYR A 634 -22.72 12.59 9.38
N ILE A 635 -23.96 12.99 9.08
CA ILE A 635 -24.55 12.80 7.74
C ILE A 635 -23.78 13.60 6.67
N GLU A 636 -23.34 14.81 7.00
CA GLU A 636 -22.54 15.65 6.12
C GLU A 636 -21.14 15.05 5.87
N GLN A 637 -20.55 14.34 6.85
CA GLN A 637 -19.31 13.58 6.65
C GLN A 637 -19.46 12.45 5.62
N MET A 638 -20.67 11.90 5.46
CA MET A 638 -21.00 10.94 4.39
C MET A 638 -21.25 11.61 3.03
N GLY A 639 -21.07 12.93 2.91
CA GLY A 639 -21.33 13.69 1.68
C GLY A 639 -22.82 13.91 1.39
N VAL A 640 -23.70 13.71 2.38
CA VAL A 640 -25.14 13.91 2.22
C VAL A 640 -25.58 15.23 2.84
N ASN A 641 -26.22 16.09 2.04
CA ASN A 641 -26.80 17.33 2.54
C ASN A 641 -28.06 17.02 3.35
N ALA A 642 -28.01 17.28 4.66
CA ALA A 642 -29.14 17.11 5.56
C ALA A 642 -30.00 18.39 5.72
N SER A 643 -29.60 19.52 5.13
CA SER A 643 -30.27 20.81 5.30
C SER A 643 -31.75 20.74 4.88
N GLY A 644 -32.64 21.24 5.73
CA GLY A 644 -34.09 21.24 5.46
C GLY A 644 -34.82 19.93 5.75
N THR A 645 -34.14 18.82 5.98
CA THR A 645 -34.78 17.57 6.43
C THR A 645 -35.20 17.69 7.89
N ALA A 646 -36.45 17.32 8.22
CA ALA A 646 -36.91 17.30 9.61
C ALA A 646 -36.12 16.27 10.42
N ALA A 647 -35.87 16.55 11.71
CA ALA A 647 -35.02 15.71 12.56
C ALA A 647 -35.44 14.23 12.52
N LYS A 648 -36.71 13.93 12.78
CA LYS A 648 -37.26 12.56 12.76
C LYS A 648 -37.02 11.78 11.45
N ASP A 649 -36.80 12.48 10.33
CA ASP A 649 -36.65 11.91 8.99
C ASP A 649 -35.17 11.83 8.56
N LEU A 650 -34.23 12.15 9.46
CA LEU A 650 -32.80 12.15 9.17
C LEU A 650 -32.22 10.76 8.96
N ILE A 651 -32.76 9.74 9.63
CA ILE A 651 -32.29 8.35 9.54
C ILE A 651 -33.50 7.46 9.33
N GLN A 652 -33.45 6.62 8.30
CA GLN A 652 -34.49 5.64 8.00
C GLN A 652 -33.85 4.29 7.71
N ILE A 653 -34.23 3.26 8.47
CA ILE A 653 -33.82 1.88 8.23
C ILE A 653 -34.86 1.23 7.33
N ASP A 654 -34.45 0.82 6.13
CA ASP A 654 -35.36 0.28 5.12
C ASP A 654 -35.40 -1.25 5.12
N ALA A 655 -34.29 -1.92 5.45
CA ALA A 655 -34.23 -3.37 5.46
C ALA A 655 -33.17 -3.91 6.42
N ARG A 656 -33.41 -5.15 6.88
CA ARG A 656 -32.47 -5.99 7.62
C ARG A 656 -32.42 -7.38 7.00
N ASN A 657 -31.31 -8.09 7.19
CA ASN A 657 -31.23 -9.51 6.87
C ASN A 657 -31.75 -10.39 8.01
N GLU A 658 -31.74 -11.70 7.79
CA GLU A 658 -32.18 -12.73 8.74
C GLU A 658 -31.36 -12.81 10.03
N ALA A 659 -30.12 -12.32 10.01
CA ALA A 659 -29.27 -12.21 11.18
C ALA A 659 -29.54 -10.91 11.98
N GLY A 660 -30.38 -10.00 11.48
CA GLY A 660 -30.79 -8.77 12.15
C GLY A 660 -29.99 -7.53 11.75
N TYR A 661 -28.96 -7.64 10.91
CA TYR A 661 -28.16 -6.49 10.49
C TYR A 661 -28.87 -5.67 9.42
N ILE A 662 -28.68 -4.35 9.47
CA ILE A 662 -29.23 -3.39 8.51
C ILE A 662 -28.52 -3.54 7.16
N THR A 663 -29.29 -3.77 6.11
CA THR A 663 -28.82 -3.98 4.73
C THR A 663 -29.14 -2.80 3.82
N LYS A 664 -30.16 -2.02 4.17
CA LYS A 664 -30.56 -0.79 3.46
C LYS A 664 -30.89 0.30 4.45
N ILE A 665 -30.23 1.44 4.31
CA ILE A 665 -30.41 2.61 5.16
C ILE A 665 -30.42 3.87 4.31
N ARG A 666 -31.27 4.83 4.70
CA ARG A 666 -31.32 6.17 4.15
C ARG A 666 -30.95 7.20 5.21
N VAL A 667 -30.17 8.19 4.80
CA VAL A 667 -29.88 9.40 5.58
C VAL A 667 -30.34 10.62 4.80
N ALA A 668 -31.14 11.47 5.44
CA ALA A 668 -31.80 12.61 4.80
C ALA A 668 -32.48 12.26 3.45
N GLY A 669 -33.13 11.09 3.40
CA GLY A 669 -33.82 10.58 2.21
C GLY A 669 -32.92 9.96 1.13
N LYS A 670 -31.59 10.00 1.26
CA LYS A 670 -30.65 9.37 0.31
C LYS A 670 -30.14 8.03 0.83
N SER A 671 -30.10 7.03 -0.06
CA SER A 671 -29.52 5.71 0.28
C SER A 671 -28.01 5.80 0.40
N VAL A 672 -27.46 5.16 1.43
CA VAL A 672 -26.01 4.98 1.63
C VAL A 672 -25.71 3.50 1.90
N SER A 673 -24.49 3.05 1.60
CA SER A 673 -24.09 1.66 1.91
C SER A 673 -23.94 1.47 3.42
N PRO A 674 -24.18 0.25 3.93
CA PRO A 674 -23.91 -0.08 5.35
C PRO A 674 -22.48 0.23 5.77
N GLU A 675 -21.49 -0.05 4.93
CA GLU A 675 -20.08 0.32 5.17
C GLU A 675 -19.89 1.84 5.31
N MET A 676 -20.38 2.63 4.35
CA MET A 676 -20.26 4.09 4.41
C MET A 676 -20.93 4.66 5.65
N PHE A 677 -22.09 4.10 6.04
CA PHE A 677 -22.77 4.51 7.26
C PHE A 677 -21.94 4.18 8.50
N TYR A 678 -21.50 2.92 8.66
CA TYR A 678 -20.74 2.48 9.82
C TYR A 678 -19.45 3.29 10.01
N GLU A 679 -18.63 3.42 8.96
CA GLU A 679 -17.32 4.09 9.03
C GLU A 679 -17.41 5.59 9.33
N ASN A 680 -18.56 6.22 9.07
CA ASN A 680 -18.77 7.66 9.22
C ASN A 680 -19.82 8.03 10.28
N PHE A 681 -20.32 7.06 11.06
CA PHE A 681 -21.34 7.28 12.08
C PHE A 681 -20.91 6.75 13.45
N PRO A 682 -20.06 7.51 14.19
CA PRO A 682 -19.52 7.09 15.50
C PRO A 682 -20.54 6.69 16.58
N PRO A 683 -21.81 7.14 16.58
CA PRO A 683 -22.78 6.72 17.60
C PRO A 683 -23.13 5.23 17.62
N VAL A 684 -22.81 4.46 16.56
CA VAL A 684 -23.10 3.02 16.48
C VAL A 684 -21.81 2.20 16.49
N THR A 685 -21.87 0.97 17.00
CA THR A 685 -20.72 0.05 17.04
C THR A 685 -20.83 -1.16 16.13
N SER A 686 -21.97 -1.31 15.45
CA SER A 686 -22.20 -2.32 14.42
C SER A 686 -23.35 -1.86 13.53
N MET A 687 -23.61 -2.61 12.44
CA MET A 687 -24.81 -2.41 11.62
C MET A 687 -26.06 -3.12 12.17
N ASP A 688 -26.03 -3.56 13.44
CA ASP A 688 -27.25 -3.89 14.17
C ASP A 688 -27.47 -2.87 15.29
N PHE A 689 -28.26 -1.85 15.00
CA PHE A 689 -28.61 -0.85 16.00
C PHE A 689 -30.08 -0.43 15.92
N THR A 690 -30.59 0.08 17.02
CA THR A 690 -31.88 0.78 17.10
C THR A 690 -31.66 2.20 17.59
N PHE A 691 -32.60 3.10 17.34
CA PHE A 691 -32.53 4.47 17.85
C PHE A 691 -33.89 5.01 18.26
N THR A 692 -33.89 5.98 19.16
CA THR A 692 -35.05 6.81 19.49
C THR A 692 -34.68 8.29 19.35
N TYR A 693 -35.65 9.11 18.94
CA TYR A 693 -35.53 10.56 18.91
C TYR A 693 -36.62 11.20 19.78
N ASP A 694 -36.20 12.00 20.77
CA ASP A 694 -37.08 12.81 21.60
C ASP A 694 -37.01 14.27 21.12
N ALA A 695 -38.07 14.72 20.43
CA ALA A 695 -38.15 16.07 19.87
C ALA A 695 -38.20 17.18 20.94
N ALA A 696 -38.73 16.89 22.13
CA ALA A 696 -38.82 17.89 23.20
C ALA A 696 -37.44 18.18 23.83
N LYS A 697 -36.54 17.21 23.79
CA LYS A 697 -35.18 17.32 24.36
C LYS A 697 -34.08 17.47 23.31
N ASP A 698 -34.46 17.48 22.02
CA ASP A 698 -33.55 17.32 20.89
C ASP A 698 -32.51 16.20 21.10
N SER A 699 -32.97 15.01 21.43
CA SER A 699 -32.09 13.93 21.89
C SER A 699 -32.28 12.63 21.10
N TRP A 700 -31.21 12.20 20.44
CA TRP A 700 -31.07 10.90 19.81
C TRP A 700 -30.33 9.93 20.73
N VAL A 701 -30.85 8.72 20.88
CA VAL A 701 -30.21 7.64 21.65
C VAL A 701 -30.12 6.40 20.78
N PHE A 702 -28.91 5.88 20.57
CA PHE A 702 -28.68 4.65 19.79
C PHE A 702 -28.33 3.48 20.72
N LYS A 703 -28.80 2.29 20.37
CA LYS A 703 -28.44 1.02 21.00
C LYS A 703 -27.90 0.09 19.94
N SER A 704 -26.62 -0.26 20.03
CA SER A 704 -25.96 -1.17 19.07
C SER A 704 -25.76 -2.57 19.68
N TYR A 705 -25.80 -3.60 18.85
CA TYR A 705 -25.59 -5.00 19.22
C TYR A 705 -24.40 -5.56 18.43
N GLY A 706 -23.36 -6.00 19.15
CA GLY A 706 -22.07 -6.35 18.55
C GLY A 706 -21.12 -5.15 18.40
N ASN A 707 -19.91 -5.44 17.98
CA ASN A 707 -18.82 -4.48 17.84
C ASN A 707 -17.93 -4.85 16.63
N GLY A 708 -17.89 -3.95 15.65
CA GLY A 708 -17.20 -4.13 14.37
C GLY A 708 -18.18 -4.32 13.20
N HIS A 709 -17.64 -4.72 12.05
CA HIS A 709 -18.44 -5.06 10.87
C HIS A 709 -19.24 -6.37 11.03
N CYS A 710 -18.91 -7.19 12.04
CA CYS A 710 -19.58 -8.45 12.39
C CYS A 710 -19.53 -9.54 11.30
N ILE A 711 -18.54 -9.50 10.39
CA ILE A 711 -18.36 -10.45 9.29
C ILE A 711 -17.21 -11.39 9.63
N GLY A 712 -17.36 -12.68 9.31
CA GLY A 712 -16.34 -13.70 9.56
C GLY A 712 -16.22 -14.05 11.04
N MET A 713 -14.99 -14.30 11.51
CA MET A 713 -14.76 -14.80 12.87
C MET A 713 -14.98 -13.72 13.93
N SER A 714 -15.85 -13.97 14.91
CA SER A 714 -15.91 -13.17 16.14
C SER A 714 -14.81 -13.57 17.10
N GLN A 715 -14.07 -12.61 17.64
CA GLN A 715 -13.01 -12.86 18.64
C GLN A 715 -13.59 -13.35 19.96
N TYR A 716 -14.63 -12.69 20.49
CA TYR A 716 -15.31 -13.16 21.71
C TYR A 716 -16.09 -14.45 21.48
N GLY A 717 -16.71 -14.60 20.32
CA GLY A 717 -17.39 -15.83 19.93
C GLY A 717 -16.42 -17.01 19.81
N ALA A 718 -15.27 -16.81 19.15
CA ALA A 718 -14.19 -17.79 19.01
C ALA A 718 -13.65 -18.24 20.36
N ALA A 719 -13.32 -17.27 21.21
CA ALA A 719 -12.94 -17.56 22.57
C ALA A 719 -14.05 -18.42 23.22
N GLY A 720 -15.33 -18.08 23.01
CA GLY A 720 -16.50 -18.68 23.67
C GLY A 720 -16.65 -20.15 23.40
N TYR A 721 -16.49 -20.49 22.13
CA TYR A 721 -16.41 -21.86 21.68
C TYR A 721 -15.20 -22.58 22.29
N ILE A 722 -14.05 -21.92 22.43
CA ILE A 722 -12.86 -22.52 23.03
C ILE A 722 -13.08 -22.81 24.52
N ALA A 723 -13.65 -21.87 25.29
CA ALA A 723 -14.05 -22.10 26.67
C ALA A 723 -15.07 -23.26 26.81
N ALA A 724 -15.87 -23.49 25.77
CA ALA A 724 -16.79 -24.61 25.66
C ALA A 724 -16.16 -25.91 25.11
N GLY A 725 -14.83 -25.97 24.99
CA GLY A 725 -14.07 -27.16 24.61
C GLY A 725 -13.85 -27.35 23.11
N LYS A 726 -14.08 -26.32 22.28
CA LYS A 726 -13.71 -26.36 20.86
C LYS A 726 -12.24 -25.98 20.67
N ASP A 727 -11.59 -26.56 19.67
CA ASP A 727 -10.23 -26.18 19.31
C ASP A 727 -10.23 -25.10 18.21
N TRP A 728 -9.04 -24.58 17.94
CA TRP A 728 -8.84 -23.49 16.98
C TRP A 728 -9.22 -23.88 15.54
N THR A 729 -9.02 -25.13 15.13
CA THR A 729 -9.39 -25.60 13.78
C THR A 729 -10.91 -25.64 13.63
N TRP A 730 -11.63 -26.12 14.65
CA TRP A 730 -13.09 -26.09 14.66
C TRP A 730 -13.61 -24.66 14.57
N VAL A 731 -13.05 -23.73 15.35
CA VAL A 731 -13.44 -22.31 15.32
C VAL A 731 -13.31 -21.74 13.90
N LEU A 732 -12.16 -21.96 13.26
CA LEU A 732 -11.92 -21.49 11.89
C LEU A 732 -12.93 -22.06 10.89
N GLN A 733 -13.16 -23.38 10.91
CA GLN A 733 -14.10 -24.04 10.01
C GLN A 733 -15.56 -23.60 10.24
N HIS A 734 -15.91 -23.29 11.49
CA HIS A 734 -17.23 -22.80 11.86
C HIS A 734 -17.51 -21.42 11.27
N TYR A 735 -16.58 -20.47 11.43
CA TYR A 735 -16.75 -19.09 10.94
C TYR A 735 -16.47 -18.91 9.45
N TYR A 736 -15.67 -19.78 8.84
CA TYR A 736 -15.33 -19.75 7.40
C TYR A 736 -15.76 -21.05 6.71
N PRO A 737 -17.07 -21.34 6.63
CA PRO A 737 -17.57 -22.60 6.11
C PRO A 737 -17.24 -22.77 4.63
N GLY A 738 -16.78 -23.97 4.27
CA GLY A 738 -16.33 -24.29 2.92
C GLY A 738 -14.86 -23.98 2.65
N CYS A 739 -14.18 -23.27 3.56
CA CYS A 739 -12.72 -23.16 3.50
C CYS A 739 -12.05 -24.44 4.02
N SER A 740 -10.93 -24.81 3.41
CA SER A 740 -10.06 -25.90 3.83
C SER A 740 -8.83 -25.34 4.53
N LEU A 741 -8.40 -25.98 5.61
CA LEU A 741 -7.13 -25.66 6.25
C LEU A 741 -6.01 -26.28 5.42
N MET A 742 -5.13 -25.43 4.90
CA MET A 742 -3.95 -25.82 4.13
C MET A 742 -2.69 -25.47 4.91
N THR A 743 -1.60 -26.16 4.58
CA THR A 743 -0.26 -25.77 5.02
C THR A 743 0.40 -25.03 3.85
N LEU A 744 1.16 -23.99 4.15
CA LEU A 744 1.96 -23.22 3.20
C LEU A 744 2.99 -24.09 2.52
#